data_AF-A0A9E2IHP5-F1
#
_entry.id   AF-A0A9E2IHP5-F1
#
_cell.length_a   1.000
_cell.length_b   1.000
_cell.length_c   1.000
_cell.angle_alpha   90.00
_cell.angle_beta   90.00
_cell.angle_gamma   90.00
#
_symmetry.space_group_name_H-M   'P 1'
#
loop_
_entity.id
_entity.type
_entity.pdbx_description
1 polymer ?
#
loop_
_entity_poly.entity_id
_entity_poly.type
_entity_poly.pdbx_seq_one_letter_code
_entity_poly.pdbx_strand_id
1 'polypeptide(L)'
;FLLIFIPLYPKLPLLDAIPGYIVRVRIEDLLVLATGLVWLNQLLRKKIQWRTSFHFLIIAYALAGLLSLLVATALQQTIPLQFVHLGKSLLHYFRYLEYFSLFLFMYSGVKTKRQAQIALTALVVVLNLVFIYGVGQRYFHWPAFSTMNREYSKGQLLFLNPADKLQSTFGGHYDLAAWLLIVVPLSFTWILSSSSLFLQLWLGLSVVSGGWLLWESGSKTALAGCLVSLSLPLWFWLRTKLGVMKTNLVILGGAGVTIIVAFSILWLWQKPLLYKLAPFLRPAGFSTPIDATSLKGDETWSLNARKYGLSMGIRLDTLWPQALDGFSINPFTGKGYATLNRVGETEFTQADGTDNNFLRVLGETGLLGFIAFFGIIVLIVKTLLLKLPKDKLNQTLTIGLLAATVGLFINAFIIDVFAASKVAFTYWAMAGLTLKSYTLLNEKIVKQQELARLKRILSWLKKFWPILVAGIFLILLVHKRPFSEYSLVKSFALSSTSAKYTATSECWLTNMNWQNWMDCFTKYQPGIGATYSLYLLPFYLLYHEPAMFYFANLILMIGSVFLLDLLIRKFTPNSIFRFLLLLLIFTTPSFYSLPTKSSPINLWLLLLLIIIYRSIRHIRPRPISKLWNYLFIVFTLIHLGLVQHFLNMTGSILASFRDTYRPSSFVAIRRANRYLPTRVFENKPQPILLTTIEPVLFDLYGQDGYQIQPITAQDLETYRQLIAQNPWQELFITNANVSQQQVVNEAFENYKQQFGIQLKDIDCRQACNYYQLLASEVIIPTQPQTWNHKHLKTISNKLNFLVVSNQLIAELGSSKFLTQKQQQLKQDLINQQPDLIFLVGDASQNREINWGTLFLQRLGASFQTPIVSVLSNYNPQKNTIFGPQFQRFALGDTWFATLDTASHHTNPAQNLFLYDTLLQLEKHPEVKRLYFISQNDQWLQPHPDNYYFFEDFPKELKKHAKVEFKFVFAESSFLTPP
;
A
#
# COMPACT_ATOMS: atom_id res chain seq x y z
N PHE A 1 30.70 26.70 9.19
CA PHE A 1 29.45 27.14 9.83
C PHE A 1 28.40 26.03 9.86
N LEU A 2 27.78 25.64 8.74
CA LEU A 2 26.70 24.63 8.71
C LEU A 2 27.04 23.31 9.41
N LEU A 3 28.26 22.79 9.24
CA LEU A 3 28.76 21.59 9.93
C LEU A 3 28.72 21.66 11.46
N ILE A 4 28.75 22.86 12.03
CA ILE A 4 28.71 23.11 13.48
C ILE A 4 27.27 23.40 13.91
N PHE A 5 26.60 24.30 13.18
CA PHE A 5 25.27 24.77 13.53
C PHE A 5 24.23 23.63 13.48
N ILE A 6 24.20 22.83 12.41
CA ILE A 6 23.15 21.82 12.21
C ILE A 6 23.13 20.77 13.34
N PRO A 7 24.26 20.16 13.76
CA PRO A 7 24.21 19.19 14.85
C PRO A 7 23.94 19.83 16.21
N LEU A 8 24.47 21.02 16.50
CA LEU A 8 24.33 21.66 17.81
C LEU A 8 23.00 22.36 18.04
N TYR A 9 22.40 22.94 17.00
CA TYR A 9 21.14 23.66 17.13
C TYR A 9 20.01 22.67 17.47
N PRO A 10 19.27 22.85 18.57
CA PRO A 10 18.13 21.98 18.90
C PRO A 10 17.07 22.03 17.78
N LYS A 11 16.28 20.96 17.59
CA LYS A 11 15.25 20.91 16.52
C LYS A 11 14.04 21.80 16.85
N LEU A 12 14.26 23.12 16.89
CA LEU A 12 13.23 24.12 17.13
C LEU A 12 12.50 24.46 15.82
N PRO A 13 11.17 24.37 15.78
CA PRO A 13 10.40 24.73 14.59
C PRO A 13 10.32 26.25 14.44
N LEU A 14 10.31 26.71 13.18
CA LEU A 14 10.05 28.10 12.83
C LEU A 14 8.58 28.31 12.44
N LEU A 15 8.06 27.43 11.58
CA LEU A 15 6.66 27.49 11.12
C LEU A 15 6.11 26.11 10.74
N ASP A 16 4.79 26.02 10.74
CA ASP A 16 4.06 24.87 10.19
C ASP A 16 3.87 25.05 8.68
N ALA A 17 4.42 24.14 7.87
CA ALA A 17 4.22 24.20 6.42
C ALA A 17 2.90 23.54 5.99
N ILE A 18 2.47 22.49 6.70
CA ILE A 18 1.28 21.72 6.37
C ILE A 18 0.51 21.42 7.66
N PRO A 19 -0.74 21.89 7.79
CA PRO A 19 -1.54 21.66 8.98
C PRO A 19 -1.59 20.18 9.38
N GLY A 20 -1.18 19.90 10.61
CA GLY A 20 -1.23 18.55 11.18
C GLY A 20 -0.08 17.61 10.81
N TYR A 21 0.87 18.05 9.99
CA TYR A 21 2.07 17.29 9.69
C TYR A 21 3.12 17.42 10.81
N ILE A 22 3.82 16.33 11.13
CA ILE A 22 4.85 16.34 12.18
C ILE A 22 6.08 17.15 11.81
N VAL A 23 6.44 17.22 10.52
CA VAL A 23 7.71 17.84 10.12
C VAL A 23 7.53 19.31 9.81
N ARG A 24 8.27 20.13 10.56
CA ARG A 24 8.23 21.59 10.53
C ARG A 24 9.39 22.17 9.73
N VAL A 25 9.21 23.38 9.22
CA VAL A 25 10.31 24.19 8.65
C VAL A 25 11.09 24.80 9.82
N ARG A 26 12.42 24.73 9.75
CA ARG A 26 13.32 25.16 10.83
C ARG A 26 14.37 26.13 10.31
N ILE A 27 15.13 26.74 11.23
CA ILE A 27 16.14 27.74 10.90
C ILE A 27 17.28 27.12 10.08
N GLU A 28 17.67 25.87 10.37
CA GLU A 28 18.69 25.18 9.59
C GLU A 28 18.30 25.03 8.11
N ASP A 29 17.02 24.81 7.82
CA ASP A 29 16.52 24.62 6.45
C ASP A 29 16.69 25.94 5.65
N LEU A 30 16.42 27.10 6.29
CA LEU A 30 16.66 28.42 5.70
C LEU A 30 18.15 28.73 5.47
N LEU A 31 19.01 28.34 6.40
CA LEU A 31 20.47 28.54 6.28
C LEU A 31 21.07 27.68 5.16
N VAL A 32 20.56 26.45 5.01
CA VAL A 32 20.93 25.56 3.89
C VAL A 32 20.45 26.16 2.57
N LEU A 33 19.20 26.64 2.50
CA LEU A 33 18.66 27.31 1.31
C LEU A 33 19.49 28.56 0.93
N ALA A 34 19.80 29.44 1.88
CA ALA A 34 20.61 30.62 1.65
C ALA A 34 22.01 30.27 1.11
N THR A 35 22.64 29.24 1.69
CA THR A 35 23.93 28.71 1.20
C THR A 35 23.78 28.12 -0.21
N GLY A 36 22.65 27.46 -0.50
CA GLY A 36 22.29 26.94 -1.80
C GLY A 36 22.17 28.02 -2.86
N LEU A 37 21.54 29.15 -2.55
CA LEU A 37 21.42 30.30 -3.46
C LEU A 37 22.80 30.92 -3.76
N VAL A 38 23.66 31.06 -2.75
CA VAL A 38 25.04 31.51 -2.94
C VAL A 38 25.79 30.54 -3.85
N TRP A 39 25.70 29.24 -3.56
CA TRP A 39 26.34 28.21 -4.36
C TRP A 39 25.83 28.18 -5.82
N LEU A 40 24.52 28.35 -6.04
CA LEU A 40 23.91 28.40 -7.37
C LEU A 40 24.39 29.62 -8.15
N ASN A 41 24.45 30.80 -7.52
CA ASN A 41 25.02 32.00 -8.14
C ASN A 41 26.48 31.77 -8.57
N GLN A 42 27.28 31.11 -7.73
CA GLN A 42 28.67 30.78 -8.07
C GLN A 42 28.79 29.74 -9.20
N LEU A 43 27.84 28.79 -9.28
CA LEU A 43 27.72 27.86 -10.39
C LEU A 43 27.39 28.58 -11.70
N LEU A 44 26.40 29.48 -11.69
CA LEU A 44 26.02 30.29 -12.86
C LEU A 44 27.17 31.20 -13.33
N ARG A 45 27.97 31.73 -12.39
CA ARG A 45 29.21 32.47 -12.67
C ARG A 45 30.37 31.59 -13.14
N LYS A 46 30.15 30.28 -13.34
CA LYS A 46 31.16 29.28 -13.73
C LYS A 46 32.39 29.21 -12.80
N LYS A 47 32.27 29.67 -11.55
CA LYS A 47 33.35 29.62 -10.54
C LYS A 47 33.47 28.25 -9.87
N ILE A 48 32.53 27.34 -10.15
CA ILE A 48 32.46 25.98 -9.59
C ILE A 48 32.47 24.95 -10.73
N GLN A 49 33.18 23.84 -10.53
CA GLN A 49 33.27 22.74 -11.49
C GLN A 49 32.06 21.80 -11.34
N TRP A 50 31.23 21.67 -12.39
CA TRP A 50 29.94 20.96 -12.39
C TRP A 50 29.94 19.58 -13.08
N ARG A 51 31.09 19.08 -13.55
CA ARG A 51 31.13 17.93 -14.49
C ARG A 51 31.74 16.67 -13.88
N THR A 52 31.17 16.15 -12.80
CA THR A 52 31.59 14.85 -12.24
C THR A 52 30.45 13.83 -12.30
N SER A 53 30.79 12.54 -12.35
CA SER A 53 29.81 11.45 -12.43
C SER A 53 28.85 11.43 -11.24
N PHE A 54 29.26 11.99 -10.10
CA PHE A 54 28.43 12.13 -8.89
C PHE A 54 27.26 13.09 -9.08
N HIS A 55 27.49 14.24 -9.73
CA HIS A 55 26.42 15.20 -10.03
C HIS A 55 25.36 14.57 -10.94
N PHE A 56 25.80 13.78 -11.94
CA PHE A 56 24.88 13.05 -12.82
C PHE A 56 23.99 12.08 -12.04
N LEU A 57 24.53 11.33 -11.07
CA LEU A 57 23.71 10.41 -10.27
C LEU A 57 22.77 11.14 -9.30
N ILE A 58 23.17 12.28 -8.73
CA ILE A 58 22.27 13.13 -7.93
C ILE A 58 21.10 13.63 -8.80
N ILE A 59 21.39 14.08 -10.02
CA ILE A 59 20.34 14.48 -10.98
C ILE A 59 19.48 13.27 -11.37
N ALA A 60 20.07 12.11 -11.60
CA ALA A 60 19.33 10.89 -11.92
C ALA A 60 18.37 10.50 -10.78
N TYR A 61 18.81 10.60 -9.52
CA TYR A 61 17.93 10.40 -8.36
C TYR A 61 16.83 11.46 -8.29
N ALA A 62 17.16 12.73 -8.51
CA ALA A 62 16.17 13.82 -8.53
C ALA A 62 15.11 13.61 -9.63
N LEU A 63 15.51 13.15 -10.81
CA LEU A 63 14.58 12.82 -11.90
C LEU A 63 13.77 11.56 -11.62
N ALA A 64 14.37 10.53 -11.00
CA ALA A 64 13.64 9.33 -10.58
C ALA A 64 12.59 9.66 -9.51
N GLY A 65 12.92 10.50 -8.54
CA GLY A 65 11.99 10.98 -7.52
C GLY A 65 10.87 11.85 -8.11
N LEU A 66 11.18 12.73 -9.07
CA LEU A 66 10.16 13.51 -9.77
C LEU A 66 9.23 12.62 -10.59
N LEU A 67 9.80 11.64 -11.32
CA LEU A 67 9.03 10.67 -12.09
C LEU A 67 8.10 9.87 -11.18
N SER A 68 8.59 9.44 -10.01
CA SER A 68 7.78 8.76 -8.99
C SER A 68 6.59 9.62 -8.54
N LEU A 69 6.80 10.90 -8.23
CA LEU A 69 5.72 11.82 -7.88
C LEU A 69 4.69 11.99 -9.02
N LEU A 70 5.16 12.16 -10.26
CA LEU A 70 4.29 12.34 -11.41
C LEU A 70 3.45 11.09 -11.69
N VAL A 71 4.06 9.91 -11.61
CA VAL A 71 3.35 8.63 -11.78
C VAL A 71 2.36 8.40 -10.63
N ALA A 72 2.77 8.69 -9.39
CA ALA A 72 1.93 8.54 -8.19
C ALA A 72 0.69 9.44 -8.21
N THR A 73 0.81 10.65 -8.76
CA THR A 73 -0.29 11.63 -8.84
C THR A 73 -1.15 11.43 -10.09
N ALA A 74 -0.54 11.32 -11.27
CA ALA A 74 -1.26 11.33 -12.55
C ALA A 74 -1.81 9.94 -12.95
N LEU A 75 -1.05 8.88 -12.71
CA LEU A 75 -1.40 7.53 -13.15
C LEU A 75 -1.97 6.68 -12.01
N GLN A 76 -1.23 6.55 -10.92
CA GLN A 76 -1.58 5.67 -9.80
C GLN A 76 -2.65 6.25 -8.86
N GLN A 77 -2.72 7.58 -8.74
CA GLN A 77 -3.59 8.28 -7.78
C GLN A 77 -3.35 7.90 -6.31
N THR A 78 -2.19 7.34 -5.98
CA THR A 78 -1.77 7.06 -4.59
C THR A 78 -1.50 8.34 -3.79
N ILE A 79 -1.30 9.46 -4.49
CA ILE A 79 -1.21 10.80 -3.91
C ILE A 79 -2.40 11.61 -4.42
N PRO A 80 -3.41 11.89 -3.58
CA PRO A 80 -4.48 12.80 -3.94
C PRO A 80 -3.96 14.19 -4.31
N LEU A 81 -4.64 14.86 -5.24
CA LEU A 81 -4.28 16.22 -5.68
C LEU A 81 -4.62 17.30 -4.66
N GLN A 82 -5.24 16.94 -3.53
CA GLN A 82 -5.47 17.85 -2.41
C GLN A 82 -4.13 18.38 -1.89
N PHE A 83 -4.08 19.69 -1.61
CA PHE A 83 -2.86 20.40 -1.23
C PHE A 83 -2.08 19.72 -0.09
N VAL A 84 -2.77 19.21 0.92
CA VAL A 84 -2.15 18.59 2.09
C VAL A 84 -1.36 17.33 1.73
N HIS A 85 -1.88 16.49 0.82
CA HIS A 85 -1.22 15.26 0.39
C HIS A 85 -0.09 15.54 -0.60
N LEU A 86 -0.37 16.35 -1.63
CA LEU A 86 0.62 16.70 -2.65
C LEU A 86 1.78 17.50 -2.05
N GLY A 87 1.47 18.49 -1.21
CA GLY A 87 2.46 19.30 -0.50
C GLY A 87 3.37 18.45 0.38
N LYS A 88 2.82 17.46 1.10
CA LYS A 88 3.61 16.55 1.94
C LYS A 88 4.59 15.73 1.11
N SER A 89 4.13 15.15 0.00
CA SER A 89 4.98 14.37 -0.90
C SER A 89 6.07 15.22 -1.58
N LEU A 90 5.74 16.47 -1.96
CA LEU A 90 6.71 17.43 -2.49
C LEU A 90 7.78 17.81 -1.45
N LEU A 91 7.38 18.07 -0.20
CA LEU A 91 8.33 18.37 0.88
C LEU A 91 9.27 17.19 1.14
N HIS A 92 8.77 15.95 1.10
CA HIS A 92 9.62 14.76 1.21
C HIS A 92 10.64 14.69 0.06
N TYR A 93 10.20 14.90 -1.19
CA TYR A 93 11.08 14.93 -2.35
C TYR A 93 12.18 16.00 -2.21
N PHE A 94 11.79 17.25 -1.91
CA PHE A 94 12.74 18.35 -1.76
C PHE A 94 13.71 18.14 -0.60
N ARG A 95 13.28 17.51 0.49
CA ARG A 95 14.14 17.18 1.65
C ARG A 95 15.31 16.28 1.27
N TYR A 96 15.11 15.27 0.42
CA TYR A 96 16.25 14.46 -0.04
C TYR A 96 17.23 15.29 -0.88
N LEU A 97 16.73 16.19 -1.74
CA LEU A 97 17.57 17.10 -2.53
C LEU A 97 18.33 18.10 -1.66
N GLU A 98 17.68 18.61 -0.63
CA GLU A 98 18.27 19.46 0.38
C GLU A 98 19.46 18.76 1.06
N TYR A 99 19.32 17.49 1.44
CA TYR A 99 20.41 16.73 2.07
C TYR A 99 21.63 16.57 1.14
N PHE A 100 21.41 16.34 -0.16
CA PHE A 100 22.49 16.30 -1.15
C PHE A 100 23.21 17.64 -1.32
N SER A 101 22.58 18.77 -1.00
CA SER A 101 23.21 20.09 -1.16
C SER A 101 24.51 20.23 -0.35
N LEU A 102 24.57 19.63 0.84
CA LEU A 102 25.76 19.67 1.71
C LEU A 102 26.95 18.92 1.09
N PHE A 103 26.70 17.85 0.33
CA PHE A 103 27.72 17.21 -0.48
C PHE A 103 28.27 18.18 -1.53
N LEU A 104 27.40 18.89 -2.24
CA LEU A 104 27.79 19.86 -3.27
C LEU A 104 28.57 21.05 -2.68
N PHE A 105 28.14 21.56 -1.52
CA PHE A 105 28.81 22.67 -0.83
C PHE A 105 30.21 22.28 -0.40
N MET A 106 30.37 21.12 0.26
CA MET A 106 31.69 20.65 0.71
C MET A 106 32.61 20.31 -0.47
N TYR A 107 32.06 19.66 -1.51
CA TYR A 107 32.85 19.28 -2.68
C TYR A 107 33.36 20.50 -3.47
N SER A 108 32.53 21.54 -3.60
CA SER A 108 32.89 22.76 -4.33
C SER A 108 33.73 23.73 -3.51
N GLY A 109 33.45 23.86 -2.21
CA GLY A 109 34.06 24.85 -1.31
C GLY A 109 35.45 24.48 -0.83
N VAL A 110 35.76 23.19 -0.66
CA VAL A 110 37.06 22.74 -0.16
C VAL A 110 38.12 22.78 -1.28
N LYS A 111 39.15 23.59 -1.08
CA LYS A 111 40.27 23.77 -2.03
C LYS A 111 41.62 23.33 -1.48
N THR A 112 41.78 23.28 -0.16
CA THR A 112 43.08 22.97 0.48
C THR A 112 42.95 21.90 1.57
N LYS A 113 44.07 21.23 1.88
CA LYS A 113 44.14 20.26 2.98
C LYS A 113 43.84 20.90 4.35
N ARG A 114 44.27 22.15 4.56
CA ARG A 114 44.00 22.89 5.80
C ARG A 114 42.51 23.08 6.03
N GLN A 115 41.75 23.43 4.99
CA GLN A 115 40.28 23.53 5.07
C GLN A 115 39.64 22.18 5.44
N ALA A 116 40.14 21.08 4.89
CA ALA A 116 39.66 19.75 5.22
C ALA A 116 39.94 19.37 6.69
N GLN A 117 41.12 19.70 7.19
CA GLN A 117 41.49 19.51 8.59
C GLN A 117 40.62 20.36 9.53
N ILE A 118 40.35 21.61 9.19
CA ILE A 118 39.46 22.49 9.97
C ILE A 118 38.05 21.88 10.04
N ALA A 119 37.52 21.38 8.92
CA ALA A 119 36.20 20.74 8.90
C ALA A 119 36.15 19.47 9.76
N LEU A 120 37.18 18.61 9.70
CA LEU A 120 37.27 17.42 10.53
C LEU A 120 37.40 17.78 12.03
N THR A 121 38.24 18.75 12.36
CA THR A 121 38.42 19.23 13.74
C THR A 121 37.12 19.79 14.29
N ALA A 122 36.41 20.60 13.50
CA ALA A 122 35.12 21.15 13.87
C ALA A 122 34.09 20.05 14.19
N LEU A 123 34.07 18.96 13.42
CA LEU A 123 33.16 17.83 13.68
C LEU A 123 33.44 17.13 15.02
N VAL A 124 34.72 16.98 15.38
CA VAL A 124 35.10 16.39 16.69
C VAL A 124 34.79 17.36 17.84
N VAL A 125 35.02 18.67 17.66
CA VAL A 125 34.60 19.68 18.65
C VAL A 125 33.09 19.62 18.86
N VAL A 126 32.30 19.49 17.78
CA VAL A 126 30.85 19.31 17.86
C VAL A 126 30.48 18.06 18.65
N LEU A 127 31.17 16.92 18.47
CA LEU A 127 30.94 15.71 19.29
C LEU A 127 31.12 15.98 20.78
N ASN A 128 32.19 16.68 21.16
CA ASN A 128 32.43 17.02 22.57
C ASN A 128 31.33 17.94 23.13
N LEU A 129 30.86 18.92 22.35
CA LEU A 129 29.78 19.81 22.75
C LEU A 129 28.42 19.09 22.86
N VAL A 130 28.12 18.17 21.94
CA VAL A 130 26.95 17.29 22.00
C VAL A 130 27.02 16.39 23.25
N PHE A 131 28.21 15.92 23.61
CA PHE A 131 28.43 15.16 24.84
C PHE A 131 28.16 16.00 26.08
N ILE A 132 28.75 17.20 26.18
CA ILE A 132 28.52 18.12 27.31
C ILE A 132 27.02 18.41 27.45
N TYR A 133 26.33 18.67 26.33
CA TYR A 133 24.88 18.88 26.35
C TYR A 133 24.10 17.64 26.81
N GLY A 134 24.51 16.44 26.37
CA GLY A 134 23.92 15.19 26.82
C GLY A 134 24.11 14.92 28.32
N VAL A 135 25.31 15.19 28.85
CA VAL A 135 25.57 15.15 30.30
C VAL A 135 24.68 16.16 31.04
N GLY A 136 24.56 17.37 30.49
CA GLY A 136 23.62 18.40 30.95
C GLY A 136 22.18 17.91 31.05
N GLN A 137 21.69 17.23 30.02
CA GLN A 137 20.34 16.66 30.02
C GLN A 137 20.18 15.53 31.04
N ARG A 138 21.21 14.68 31.20
CA ARG A 138 21.16 13.50 32.05
C ARG A 138 21.25 13.83 33.53
N TYR A 139 22.06 14.81 33.90
CA TYR A 139 22.41 15.08 35.30
C TYR A 139 22.07 16.49 35.79
N PHE A 140 21.91 17.45 34.88
CA PHE A 140 21.70 18.87 35.23
C PHE A 140 20.35 19.41 34.75
N HIS A 141 19.40 18.53 34.39
CA HIS A 141 18.07 18.89 33.91
C HIS A 141 18.07 19.90 32.76
N TRP A 142 19.03 19.84 31.84
CA TRP A 142 18.95 20.63 30.62
C TRP A 142 17.81 20.14 29.72
N PRO A 143 17.16 21.04 28.97
CA PRO A 143 16.01 20.68 28.17
C PRO A 143 16.38 19.81 26.95
N ALA A 144 15.42 19.02 26.51
CA ALA A 144 15.47 18.22 25.31
C ALA A 144 14.31 18.60 24.38
N PHE A 145 14.57 18.56 23.08
CA PHE A 145 13.61 18.96 22.05
C PHE A 145 13.37 17.77 21.11
N SER A 146 12.32 16.99 21.40
CA SER A 146 12.01 15.79 20.64
C SER A 146 11.13 16.10 19.43
N THR A 147 11.37 15.40 18.33
CA THR A 147 10.48 15.39 17.16
C THR A 147 9.91 13.99 16.92
N MET A 148 9.89 13.13 17.95
CA MET A 148 9.39 11.75 17.84
C MET A 148 7.85 11.66 17.85
N ASN A 149 7.16 12.71 18.28
CA ASN A 149 5.70 12.85 18.22
C ASN A 149 5.35 14.26 17.73
N ARG A 150 4.19 14.39 17.08
CA ARG A 150 3.59 15.65 16.62
C ARG A 150 3.48 16.71 17.70
N GLU A 151 3.13 16.35 18.92
CA GLU A 151 3.01 17.34 20.00
C GLU A 151 4.38 17.91 20.39
N TYR A 152 5.39 17.04 20.51
CA TYR A 152 6.75 17.46 20.81
C TYR A 152 7.42 18.20 19.65
N SER A 153 7.05 17.89 18.40
CA SER A 153 7.61 18.57 17.23
C SER A 153 7.25 20.06 17.11
N LYS A 154 6.33 20.55 17.96
CA LYS A 154 6.04 21.97 18.17
C LYS A 154 7.14 22.72 18.94
N GLY A 155 8.23 22.05 19.30
CA GLY A 155 9.37 22.66 20.00
C GLY A 155 9.17 22.75 21.52
N GLN A 156 8.35 21.84 22.07
CA GLN A 156 8.12 21.79 23.51
C GLN A 156 9.41 21.42 24.27
N LEU A 157 9.61 22.08 25.41
CA LEU A 157 10.70 21.78 26.34
C LEU A 157 10.37 20.47 27.06
N LEU A 158 11.27 19.49 26.95
CA LEU A 158 11.16 18.22 27.66
C LEU A 158 12.33 18.05 28.62
N PHE A 159 12.05 17.57 29.82
CA PHE A 159 13.07 17.17 30.79
C PHE A 159 13.09 15.65 30.87
N LEU A 160 14.27 15.06 30.67
CA LEU A 160 14.42 13.61 30.64
C LEU A 160 14.39 13.05 32.07
N ASN A 161 13.58 12.02 32.29
CA ASN A 161 13.61 11.25 33.53
C ASN A 161 14.83 10.31 33.54
N PRO A 162 15.22 9.76 34.70
CA PRO A 162 16.34 8.81 34.80
C PRO A 162 16.20 7.56 33.92
N ALA A 163 14.97 7.14 33.59
CA ALA A 163 14.71 6.01 32.70
C ALA A 163 14.66 6.38 31.20
N ASP A 164 14.59 7.67 30.87
CA ASP A 164 14.43 8.11 29.49
C ASP A 164 15.76 8.02 28.72
N LYS A 165 15.66 7.69 27.43
CA LYS A 165 16.82 7.56 26.55
C LYS A 165 17.35 8.93 26.14
N LEU A 166 18.66 9.06 26.12
CA LEU A 166 19.33 10.33 25.83
C LEU A 166 19.25 10.67 24.34
N GLN A 167 18.89 11.93 24.03
CA GLN A 167 18.85 12.45 22.65
C GLN A 167 19.77 13.65 22.42
N SER A 168 20.32 14.28 23.46
CA SER A 168 21.14 15.49 23.35
C SER A 168 20.42 16.57 22.52
N THR A 169 21.10 17.19 21.57
CA THR A 169 20.53 18.20 20.66
C THR A 169 19.69 17.60 19.53
N PHE A 170 19.55 16.27 19.44
CA PHE A 170 18.86 15.58 18.35
C PHE A 170 17.37 15.42 18.66
N GLY A 171 16.55 15.28 17.60
CA GLY A 171 15.10 15.12 17.73
C GLY A 171 14.66 13.76 18.26
N GLY A 172 15.59 12.83 18.46
CA GLY A 172 15.34 11.49 18.98
C GLY A 172 16.66 10.78 19.28
N HIS A 173 16.61 9.81 20.19
CA HIS A 173 17.77 9.03 20.62
C HIS A 173 18.36 8.18 19.47
N TYR A 174 17.52 7.69 18.55
CA TYR A 174 17.96 6.99 17.35
C TYR A 174 18.73 7.88 16.36
N ASP A 175 18.34 9.15 16.21
CA ASP A 175 19.04 10.13 15.37
C ASP A 175 20.46 10.39 15.91
N LEU A 176 20.59 10.60 17.22
CA LEU A 176 21.89 10.77 17.90
C LEU A 176 22.78 9.55 17.67
N ALA A 177 22.24 8.35 17.92
CA ALA A 177 22.97 7.10 17.76
C ALA A 177 23.48 6.89 16.32
N ALA A 178 22.65 7.19 15.33
CA ALA A 178 23.03 7.10 13.92
C ALA A 178 24.08 8.15 13.53
N TRP A 179 24.03 9.36 14.09
CA TRP A 179 25.04 10.39 13.85
C TRP A 179 26.41 10.00 14.41
N LEU A 180 26.45 9.33 15.57
CA LEU A 180 27.68 8.83 16.19
C LEU A 180 28.40 7.79 15.32
N LEU A 181 27.66 7.01 14.51
CA LEU A 181 28.23 6.09 13.52
C LEU A 181 29.06 6.78 12.44
N ILE A 182 28.94 8.11 12.30
CA ILE A 182 29.77 8.90 11.39
C ILE A 182 31.00 9.40 12.13
N VAL A 183 30.80 10.09 13.25
CA VAL A 183 31.87 10.86 13.90
C VAL A 183 32.82 9.99 14.70
N VAL A 184 32.34 8.94 15.36
CA VAL A 184 33.17 8.05 16.19
C VAL A 184 34.18 7.28 15.34
N PRO A 185 33.81 6.63 14.21
CA PRO A 185 34.79 5.95 13.36
C PRO A 185 35.80 6.89 12.71
N LEU A 186 35.39 8.10 12.33
CA LEU A 186 36.29 9.14 11.83
C LEU A 186 37.33 9.55 12.89
N SER A 187 36.87 9.82 14.11
CA SER A 187 37.73 10.19 15.23
C SER A 187 38.69 9.07 15.60
N PHE A 188 38.20 7.83 15.66
CA PHE A 188 39.01 6.65 15.93
C PHE A 188 40.07 6.41 14.86
N THR A 189 39.73 6.55 13.59
CA THR A 189 40.70 6.46 12.49
C THR A 189 41.77 7.55 12.62
N TRP A 190 41.40 8.75 13.10
CA TRP A 190 42.34 9.84 13.30
C TRP A 190 43.33 9.54 14.44
N ILE A 191 42.89 8.88 15.52
CA ILE A 191 43.78 8.40 16.59
C ILE A 191 44.86 7.50 16.01
N LEU A 192 44.45 6.49 15.23
CA LEU A 192 45.35 5.49 14.65
C LEU A 192 46.36 6.09 13.66
N SER A 193 45.99 7.15 12.95
CA SER A 193 46.87 7.85 12.00
C SER A 193 47.72 8.95 12.64
N SER A 194 47.36 9.43 13.84
CA SER A 194 48.07 10.52 14.54
C SER A 194 49.37 10.03 15.19
N SER A 195 50.36 10.92 15.29
CA SER A 195 51.59 10.70 16.06
C SER A 195 51.73 11.62 17.27
N SER A 196 50.78 12.54 17.48
CA SER A 196 50.79 13.44 18.64
C SER A 196 50.01 12.81 19.79
N LEU A 197 50.68 12.61 20.93
CA LEU A 197 50.05 12.05 22.13
C LEU A 197 48.89 12.92 22.62
N PHE A 198 49.07 14.24 22.65
CA PHE A 198 48.00 15.17 23.04
C PHE A 198 46.75 15.01 22.15
N LEU A 199 46.94 14.97 20.83
CA LEU A 199 45.84 14.79 19.90
C LEU A 199 45.18 13.41 20.07
N GLN A 200 45.97 12.35 20.31
CA GLN A 200 45.45 11.01 20.58
C GLN A 200 44.63 10.96 21.87
N LEU A 201 45.08 11.62 22.94
CA LEU A 201 44.34 11.70 24.21
C LEU A 201 43.02 12.45 24.05
N TRP A 202 43.03 13.61 23.39
CA TRP A 202 41.81 14.39 23.13
C TRP A 202 40.80 13.62 22.26
N LEU A 203 41.27 12.99 21.18
CA LEU A 203 40.44 12.16 20.33
C LEU A 203 39.96 10.90 21.05
N GLY A 204 40.80 10.28 21.89
CA GLY A 204 40.46 9.13 22.71
C GLY A 204 39.31 9.46 23.68
N LEU A 205 39.42 10.59 24.38
CA LEU A 205 38.35 11.11 25.23
C LEU A 205 37.08 11.39 24.42
N SER A 206 37.20 11.94 23.21
CA SER A 206 36.06 12.18 22.31
C SER A 206 35.37 10.88 21.90
N VAL A 207 36.14 9.82 21.59
CA VAL A 207 35.60 8.49 21.23
C VAL A 207 34.91 7.84 22.43
N VAL A 208 35.50 7.92 23.63
CA VAL A 208 34.86 7.43 24.87
C VAL A 208 33.56 8.18 25.15
N SER A 209 33.57 9.51 25.00
CA SER A 209 32.38 10.36 25.13
C SER A 209 31.28 9.97 24.13
N GLY A 210 31.65 9.70 22.88
CA GLY A 210 30.74 9.18 21.86
C GLY A 210 30.21 7.78 22.19
N GLY A 211 31.04 6.91 22.76
CA GLY A 211 30.64 5.59 23.24
C GLY A 211 29.64 5.67 24.39
N TRP A 212 29.85 6.60 25.33
CA TRP A 212 28.90 6.88 26.42
C TRP A 212 27.55 7.37 25.88
N LEU A 213 27.55 8.35 24.97
CA LEU A 213 26.32 8.82 24.31
C LEU A 213 25.58 7.68 23.58
N LEU A 214 26.33 6.80 22.91
CA LEU A 214 25.76 5.66 22.18
C LEU A 214 25.10 4.66 23.13
N TRP A 215 25.72 4.40 24.28
CA TRP A 215 25.15 3.58 25.34
C TRP A 215 23.84 4.19 25.89
N GLU A 216 23.86 5.47 26.28
CA GLU A 216 22.71 6.19 26.83
C GLU A 216 21.56 6.36 25.81
N SER A 217 21.86 6.32 24.51
CA SER A 217 20.82 6.35 23.47
C SER A 217 19.95 5.09 23.44
N GLY A 218 20.41 3.97 24.03
CA GLY A 218 19.72 2.69 24.04
C GLY A 218 19.55 2.01 22.67
N SER A 219 20.24 2.48 21.63
CA SER A 219 20.16 1.93 20.27
C SER A 219 21.11 0.74 20.07
N LYS A 220 20.59 -0.48 20.24
CA LYS A 220 21.38 -1.72 20.10
C LYS A 220 21.98 -1.92 18.71
N THR A 221 21.24 -1.56 17.65
CA THR A 221 21.69 -1.68 16.25
C THR A 221 22.82 -0.73 15.94
N ALA A 222 22.75 0.50 16.45
CA ALA A 222 23.83 1.47 16.30
C ALA A 222 25.06 1.08 17.13
N LEU A 223 24.89 0.48 18.31
CA LEU A 223 26.02 -0.07 19.08
C LEU A 223 26.74 -1.18 18.29
N ALA A 224 26.00 -2.14 17.73
CA ALA A 224 26.56 -3.18 16.87
C ALA A 224 27.21 -2.60 15.61
N GLY A 225 26.55 -1.66 14.93
CA GLY A 225 27.08 -0.95 13.76
C GLY A 225 28.37 -0.20 14.07
N CYS A 226 28.48 0.40 15.26
CA CYS A 226 29.68 1.12 15.72
C CYS A 226 30.84 0.14 15.89
N LEU A 227 30.63 -0.98 16.59
CA LEU A 227 31.67 -2.00 16.78
C LEU A 227 32.19 -2.54 15.44
N VAL A 228 31.30 -2.87 14.51
CA VAL A 228 31.69 -3.31 13.16
C VAL A 228 32.43 -2.20 12.41
N SER A 229 31.95 -0.95 12.48
CA SER A 229 32.64 0.17 11.81
C SER A 229 34.05 0.43 12.35
N LEU A 230 34.29 0.25 13.65
CA LEU A 230 35.62 0.44 14.27
C LEU A 230 36.61 -0.68 13.94
N SER A 231 36.11 -1.87 13.61
CA SER A 231 36.97 -2.99 13.19
C SER A 231 37.70 -2.70 11.88
N LEU A 232 37.11 -1.93 10.95
CA LEU A 232 37.69 -1.65 9.63
C LEU A 232 38.95 -0.76 9.71
N PRO A 233 38.95 0.41 10.39
CA PRO A 233 40.17 1.18 10.63
C PRO A 233 41.24 0.42 11.40
N LEU A 234 40.83 -0.35 12.41
CA LEU A 234 41.76 -1.15 13.22
C LEU A 234 42.46 -2.21 12.35
N TRP A 235 41.70 -2.97 11.56
CA TRP A 235 42.23 -3.95 10.62
C TRP A 235 43.20 -3.31 9.63
N PHE A 236 42.85 -2.15 9.07
CA PHE A 236 43.71 -1.44 8.15
C PHE A 236 45.02 -1.00 8.81
N TRP A 237 44.95 -0.42 10.00
CA TRP A 237 46.13 0.00 10.77
C TRP A 237 47.05 -1.18 11.09
N LEU A 238 46.50 -2.29 11.60
CA LEU A 238 47.25 -3.52 11.87
C LEU A 238 47.95 -4.04 10.62
N ARG A 239 47.26 -4.07 9.48
CA ARG A 239 47.83 -4.49 8.19
C ARG A 239 49.00 -3.60 7.77
N THR A 240 48.92 -2.28 7.99
CA THR A 240 50.02 -1.37 7.64
C THR A 240 51.24 -1.50 8.57
N LYS A 241 51.04 -1.90 9.83
CA LYS A 241 52.12 -2.06 10.82
C LYS A 241 52.79 -3.43 10.78
N LEU A 242 52.03 -4.51 10.58
CA LEU A 242 52.50 -5.90 10.66
C LEU A 242 52.97 -6.49 9.31
N GLY A 243 52.74 -5.78 8.20
CA GLY A 243 53.13 -6.19 6.85
C GLY A 243 52.27 -7.31 6.26
N VAL A 244 52.41 -7.54 4.94
CA VAL A 244 51.57 -8.49 4.17
C VAL A 244 51.87 -9.96 4.52
N MET A 245 53.05 -10.29 5.04
CA MET A 245 53.41 -11.68 5.40
C MET A 245 52.65 -12.23 6.62
N LYS A 246 52.10 -11.37 7.49
CA LYS A 246 51.27 -11.79 8.64
C LYS A 246 49.77 -11.59 8.40
N THR A 247 49.33 -11.54 7.14
CA THR A 247 47.92 -11.28 6.79
C THR A 247 46.96 -12.32 7.40
N ASN A 248 47.38 -13.59 7.53
CA ASN A 248 46.55 -14.62 8.18
C ASN A 248 46.33 -14.34 9.69
N LEU A 249 47.33 -13.80 10.40
CA LEU A 249 47.20 -13.39 11.80
C LEU A 249 46.33 -12.13 11.95
N VAL A 250 46.40 -11.20 11.00
CA VAL A 250 45.55 -9.99 10.96
C VAL A 250 44.11 -10.34 10.59
N ILE A 251 43.88 -11.32 9.71
CA ILE A 251 42.56 -11.87 9.40
C ILE A 251 42.00 -12.65 10.60
N LEU A 252 42.81 -13.47 11.29
CA LEU A 252 42.41 -14.18 12.53
C LEU A 252 42.11 -13.21 13.68
N GLY A 253 42.87 -12.11 13.81
CA GLY A 253 42.60 -11.07 14.79
C GLY A 253 41.34 -10.25 14.46
N GLY A 254 41.13 -9.92 13.17
CA GLY A 254 39.91 -9.30 12.69
C GLY A 254 38.68 -10.19 12.88
N ALA A 255 38.82 -11.48 12.56
CA ALA A 255 37.83 -12.52 12.81
C ALA A 255 37.53 -12.65 14.30
N GLY A 256 38.57 -12.63 15.16
CA GLY A 256 38.46 -12.64 16.61
C GLY A 256 37.70 -11.44 17.15
N VAL A 257 37.95 -10.23 16.65
CA VAL A 257 37.17 -9.04 17.01
C VAL A 257 35.73 -9.17 16.52
N THR A 258 35.47 -9.64 15.31
CA THR A 258 34.09 -9.89 14.85
C THR A 258 33.39 -11.00 15.63
N ILE A 259 34.12 -12.01 16.11
CA ILE A 259 33.61 -13.08 16.97
C ILE A 259 33.34 -12.53 18.37
N ILE A 260 34.21 -11.71 18.94
CA ILE A 260 33.97 -11.02 20.23
C ILE A 260 32.78 -10.08 20.12
N VAL A 261 32.64 -9.35 19.02
CA VAL A 261 31.47 -8.50 18.73
C VAL A 261 30.22 -9.36 18.55
N ALA A 262 30.29 -10.48 17.83
CA ALA A 262 29.18 -11.42 17.68
C ALA A 262 28.81 -12.07 19.02
N PHE A 263 29.78 -12.40 19.88
CA PHE A 263 29.59 -12.91 21.23
C PHE A 263 29.04 -11.84 22.17
N SER A 264 29.47 -10.59 22.06
CA SER A 264 28.93 -9.45 22.82
C SER A 264 27.48 -9.17 22.41
N ILE A 265 27.18 -9.29 21.11
CA ILE A 265 25.82 -9.23 20.56
C ILE A 265 24.98 -10.41 21.08
N LEU A 266 25.49 -11.65 21.01
CA LEU A 266 24.84 -12.85 21.58
C LEU A 266 24.60 -12.71 23.07
N TRP A 267 25.56 -12.19 23.83
CA TRP A 267 25.47 -11.95 25.28
C TRP A 267 24.44 -10.88 25.64
N LEU A 268 24.36 -9.80 24.85
CA LEU A 268 23.31 -8.77 24.97
C LEU A 268 21.92 -9.31 24.59
N TRP A 269 21.84 -10.33 23.74
CA TRP A 269 20.60 -10.97 23.29
C TRP A 269 20.16 -12.17 24.17
N GLN A 270 21.05 -12.79 24.93
CA GLN A 270 20.77 -13.96 25.77
C GLN A 270 20.21 -13.65 27.16
N LYS A 271 20.17 -12.37 27.60
CA LYS A 271 19.61 -11.99 28.91
C LYS A 271 18.23 -12.63 29.21
N PRO A 272 17.27 -12.73 28.26
CA PRO A 272 15.99 -13.39 28.53
C PRO A 272 16.11 -14.90 28.80
N LEU A 273 17.03 -15.60 28.14
CA LEU A 273 17.29 -17.03 28.33
C LEU A 273 18.04 -17.30 29.63
N LEU A 274 19.01 -16.43 29.96
CA LEU A 274 19.81 -16.51 31.18
C LEU A 274 18.96 -16.21 32.42
N TYR A 275 18.04 -15.24 32.35
CA TYR A 275 17.05 -15.00 33.40
C TYR A 275 15.97 -16.09 33.49
N LYS A 276 15.73 -16.85 32.40
CA LYS A 276 14.86 -18.04 32.41
C LYS A 276 15.52 -19.24 33.09
N LEU A 277 16.83 -19.43 32.90
CA LEU A 277 17.61 -20.54 33.46
C LEU A 277 18.14 -20.26 34.88
N ALA A 278 18.39 -18.99 35.22
CA ALA A 278 18.91 -18.55 36.52
C ALA A 278 18.14 -17.32 37.03
N PRO A 279 16.92 -17.49 37.57
CA PRO A 279 16.03 -16.39 37.97
C PRO A 279 16.61 -15.48 39.06
N PHE A 280 17.55 -15.98 39.88
CA PHE A 280 18.21 -15.23 40.95
C PHE A 280 19.18 -14.14 40.46
N LEU A 281 19.58 -14.17 39.18
CA LEU A 281 20.39 -13.11 38.56
C LEU A 281 19.52 -11.94 38.04
N ARG A 282 18.20 -11.98 38.27
CA ARG A 282 17.22 -10.97 37.84
C ARG A 282 17.25 -9.75 38.79
N PRO A 283 17.46 -8.52 38.29
CA PRO A 283 17.22 -7.31 39.08
C PRO A 283 15.73 -7.18 39.43
N ALA A 284 15.41 -6.81 40.67
CA ALA A 284 14.02 -6.60 41.10
C ALA A 284 13.31 -5.57 40.18
N GLY A 285 12.16 -5.95 39.61
CA GLY A 285 11.36 -5.09 38.72
C GLY A 285 11.49 -5.36 37.21
N PHE A 286 12.30 -6.33 36.76
CA PHE A 286 12.45 -6.64 35.33
C PHE A 286 11.53 -7.79 34.89
N SER A 287 10.42 -7.48 34.22
CA SER A 287 9.53 -8.47 33.57
C SER A 287 10.08 -8.87 32.19
N THR A 288 10.14 -10.18 31.91
CA THR A 288 10.48 -10.69 30.57
C THR A 288 9.22 -10.80 29.70
N PRO A 289 9.33 -10.81 28.35
CA PRO A 289 8.18 -11.07 27.47
C PRO A 289 7.49 -12.42 27.71
N ILE A 290 8.16 -13.35 28.39
CA ILE A 290 7.63 -14.68 28.72
C ILE A 290 6.66 -14.59 29.92
N ASP A 291 6.83 -13.60 30.81
CA ASP A 291 5.87 -13.32 31.88
C ASP A 291 4.53 -12.76 31.34
N ALA A 292 4.46 -12.41 30.05
CA ALA A 292 3.23 -12.01 29.35
C ALA A 292 2.42 -13.19 28.79
N THR A 293 2.96 -14.42 28.79
CA THR A 293 2.21 -15.60 28.30
C THR A 293 1.18 -16.12 29.31
N SER A 294 1.25 -15.70 30.57
CA SER A 294 0.23 -16.00 31.59
C SER A 294 -0.87 -14.94 31.68
N LEU A 295 -0.78 -13.83 30.93
CA LEU A 295 -1.88 -12.87 30.79
C LEU A 295 -2.86 -13.37 29.71
N LYS A 296 -3.74 -14.29 30.11
CA LYS A 296 -5.11 -14.32 29.56
C LYS A 296 -5.69 -12.93 29.84
N GLY A 297 -5.70 -12.02 28.86
CA GLY A 297 -6.32 -10.72 29.12
C GLY A 297 -6.30 -9.61 28.09
N ASP A 298 -5.44 -9.59 27.07
CA ASP A 298 -5.47 -8.47 26.11
C ASP A 298 -5.33 -8.95 24.65
N GLU A 299 -6.42 -8.92 23.90
CA GLU A 299 -6.46 -9.12 22.44
C GLU A 299 -5.85 -7.94 21.65
N THR A 300 -5.37 -6.89 22.34
CA THR A 300 -4.97 -5.61 21.75
C THR A 300 -3.63 -5.61 21.00
N TRP A 301 -2.69 -6.50 21.34
CA TRP A 301 -1.35 -6.55 20.73
C TRP A 301 -1.14 -7.76 19.82
N SER A 302 -0.48 -7.57 18.67
CA SER A 302 -0.16 -8.63 17.70
C SER A 302 0.81 -9.69 18.26
N LEU A 303 0.85 -10.87 17.61
CA LEU A 303 1.79 -11.94 17.96
C LEU A 303 3.26 -11.50 17.86
N ASN A 304 3.61 -10.74 16.82
CA ASN A 304 4.96 -10.22 16.64
C ASN A 304 5.32 -9.17 17.71
N ALA A 305 4.40 -8.29 18.10
CA ALA A 305 4.61 -7.33 19.17
C ALA A 305 4.86 -8.01 20.53
N ARG A 306 4.14 -9.09 20.83
CA ARG A 306 4.36 -9.90 22.06
C ARG A 306 5.71 -10.62 22.04
N LYS A 307 6.08 -11.21 20.90
CA LYS A 307 7.30 -12.03 20.77
C LYS A 307 8.58 -11.19 20.70
N TYR A 308 8.56 -10.10 19.93
CA TYR A 308 9.75 -9.30 19.61
C TYR A 308 9.73 -7.89 20.22
N GLY A 309 8.67 -7.51 20.92
CA GLY A 309 8.43 -6.18 21.47
C GLY A 309 7.74 -5.24 20.48
N LEU A 310 7.03 -4.24 21.00
CA LEU A 310 6.17 -3.33 20.23
C LEU A 310 6.84 -2.73 18.98
N SER A 311 8.06 -2.19 19.13
CA SER A 311 8.76 -1.54 18.01
C SER A 311 9.11 -2.51 16.88
N MET A 312 9.46 -3.76 17.18
CA MET A 312 9.71 -4.77 16.15
C MET A 312 8.41 -5.34 15.59
N GLY A 313 7.38 -5.50 16.43
CA GLY A 313 6.02 -5.85 16.01
C GLY A 313 5.49 -4.90 14.95
N ILE A 314 5.49 -3.58 15.22
CA ILE A 314 5.04 -2.56 14.26
C ILE A 314 5.78 -2.68 12.92
N ARG A 315 7.10 -2.91 12.92
CA ARG A 315 7.88 -3.09 11.69
C ARG A 315 7.42 -4.30 10.88
N LEU A 316 7.31 -5.45 11.54
CA LEU A 316 6.96 -6.72 10.89
C LEU A 316 5.49 -6.79 10.48
N ASP A 317 4.59 -6.17 11.25
CA ASP A 317 3.15 -6.24 11.03
C ASP A 317 2.64 -5.15 10.09
N THR A 318 3.30 -3.97 10.07
CA THR A 318 2.79 -2.80 9.34
C THR A 318 3.83 -2.18 8.41
N LEU A 319 4.95 -1.65 8.92
CA LEU A 319 5.82 -0.77 8.13
C LEU A 319 6.54 -1.48 6.98
N TRP A 320 7.15 -2.64 7.23
CA TRP A 320 7.89 -3.36 6.20
C TRP A 320 6.95 -4.01 5.18
N PRO A 321 5.84 -4.67 5.58
CA PRO A 321 4.82 -5.11 4.63
C PRO A 321 4.30 -3.96 3.76
N GLN A 322 3.98 -2.80 4.34
CA GLN A 322 3.49 -1.64 3.57
C GLN A 322 4.54 -1.06 2.61
N ALA A 323 5.83 -1.07 2.99
CA ALA A 323 6.89 -0.62 2.10
C ALA A 323 7.11 -1.60 0.93
N LEU A 324 7.01 -2.90 1.19
CA LEU A 324 7.03 -3.93 0.15
C LEU A 324 5.81 -3.85 -0.75
N ASP A 325 4.63 -3.60 -0.19
CA ASP A 325 3.40 -3.33 -0.96
C ASP A 325 3.59 -2.08 -1.83
N GLY A 326 4.15 -1.00 -1.29
CA GLY A 326 4.46 0.20 -2.06
C GLY A 326 5.44 -0.05 -3.21
N PHE A 327 6.44 -0.92 -3.01
CA PHE A 327 7.33 -1.37 -4.07
C PHE A 327 6.56 -2.21 -5.11
N SER A 328 5.66 -3.07 -4.65
CA SER A 328 4.86 -3.94 -5.51
C SER A 328 3.85 -3.19 -6.39
N ILE A 329 3.33 -2.06 -5.90
CA ILE A 329 2.42 -1.18 -6.65
C ILE A 329 3.11 -0.74 -7.93
N ASN A 330 4.39 -0.37 -7.88
CA ASN A 330 5.20 -0.12 -9.06
C ASN A 330 6.69 -0.39 -8.82
N PRO A 331 7.23 -1.53 -9.28
CA PRO A 331 8.64 -1.87 -9.05
C PRO A 331 9.64 -0.86 -9.62
N PHE A 332 9.25 -0.08 -10.62
CA PHE A 332 10.15 0.87 -11.28
C PHE A 332 10.21 2.22 -10.55
N THR A 333 9.06 2.76 -10.14
CA THR A 333 8.94 4.12 -9.59
C THR A 333 8.37 4.21 -8.18
N GLY A 334 7.95 3.09 -7.59
CA GLY A 334 7.35 3.01 -6.26
C GLY A 334 5.92 3.55 -6.19
N LYS A 335 5.41 3.69 -4.96
CA LYS A 335 4.10 4.24 -4.60
C LYS A 335 4.09 5.78 -4.52
N GLY A 336 5.25 6.43 -4.64
CA GLY A 336 5.42 7.86 -4.42
C GLY A 336 5.92 8.20 -3.01
N TYR A 337 6.49 9.40 -2.84
CA TYR A 337 6.95 9.85 -1.52
C TYR A 337 5.79 10.03 -0.52
N ALA A 338 6.05 9.73 0.76
CA ALA A 338 5.11 10.01 1.84
C ALA A 338 3.75 9.27 1.74
N THR A 339 3.76 8.07 1.14
CA THR A 339 2.55 7.23 0.92
C THR A 339 2.61 5.86 1.60
N LEU A 340 3.78 5.43 2.11
CA LEU A 340 3.95 4.06 2.59
C LEU A 340 3.11 3.76 3.82
N ASN A 341 2.97 4.70 4.76
CA ASN A 341 2.26 4.47 6.01
C ASN A 341 0.72 4.65 5.91
N ARG A 342 0.18 4.93 4.72
CA ARG A 342 -1.26 5.18 4.52
C ARG A 342 -2.01 3.88 4.30
N VAL A 343 -3.16 3.72 4.97
CA VAL A 343 -4.09 2.60 4.75
C VAL A 343 -5.07 2.92 3.63
N GLY A 344 -5.56 4.18 3.57
CA GLY A 344 -6.42 4.68 2.49
C GLY A 344 -5.76 5.77 1.62
N GLU A 345 -6.22 5.96 0.39
CA GLU A 345 -5.69 6.99 -0.51
C GLU A 345 -5.94 8.42 0.01
N THR A 346 -7.11 8.65 0.62
CA THR A 346 -7.52 9.94 1.21
C THR A 346 -7.06 10.15 2.65
N GLU A 347 -6.42 9.14 3.26
CA GLU A 347 -5.98 9.21 4.65
C GLU A 347 -4.73 10.09 4.78
N PHE A 348 -4.79 11.09 5.68
CA PHE A 348 -3.63 11.91 6.00
C PHE A 348 -2.84 11.33 7.17
N THR A 349 -1.68 10.73 6.89
CA THR A 349 -0.77 10.27 7.94
C THR A 349 0.05 11.42 8.51
N GLN A 350 0.10 11.54 9.84
CA GLN A 350 0.82 12.64 10.51
C GLN A 350 2.34 12.46 10.47
N ALA A 351 2.82 11.22 10.42
CA ALA A 351 4.24 10.85 10.37
C ALA A 351 4.48 9.72 9.35
N ASP A 352 5.58 9.81 8.60
CA ASP A 352 6.01 8.77 7.67
C ASP A 352 7.43 8.30 7.99
N GLY A 353 7.51 7.08 8.51
CA GLY A 353 8.75 6.36 8.78
C GLY A 353 8.54 4.87 8.49
N THR A 354 9.49 4.26 7.80
CA THR A 354 9.46 2.81 7.51
C THR A 354 10.34 2.05 8.48
N ASP A 355 11.22 2.76 9.20
CA ASP A 355 12.26 2.17 10.05
C ASP A 355 13.06 1.12 9.27
N ASN A 356 13.36 1.43 8.01
CA ASN A 356 14.23 0.67 7.11
C ASN A 356 14.45 1.52 5.86
N ASN A 357 15.63 2.14 5.77
CA ASN A 357 15.90 3.09 4.71
C ASN A 357 16.00 2.43 3.32
N PHE A 358 16.29 1.13 3.25
CA PHE A 358 16.32 0.39 1.98
C PHE A 358 14.91 0.16 1.46
N LEU A 359 14.02 -0.38 2.31
CA LEU A 359 12.61 -0.60 1.98
C LEU A 359 11.89 0.72 1.71
N ARG A 360 12.22 1.78 2.46
CA ARG A 360 11.66 3.11 2.22
C ARG A 360 11.97 3.62 0.81
N VAL A 361 13.23 3.60 0.39
CA VAL A 361 13.61 4.10 -0.95
C VAL A 361 13.01 3.22 -2.04
N LEU A 362 12.98 1.89 -1.85
CA LEU A 362 12.31 0.96 -2.78
C LEU A 362 10.80 1.24 -2.88
N GLY A 363 10.12 1.38 -1.76
CA GLY A 363 8.68 1.62 -1.71
C GLY A 363 8.29 2.99 -2.25
N GLU A 364 9.01 4.05 -1.88
CA GLU A 364 8.68 5.42 -2.30
C GLU A 364 9.07 5.67 -3.77
N THR A 365 10.26 5.22 -4.21
CA THR A 365 10.86 5.61 -5.51
C THR A 365 11.18 4.45 -6.47
N GLY A 366 10.89 3.21 -6.08
CA GLY A 366 11.13 2.02 -6.89
C GLY A 366 12.62 1.70 -7.11
N LEU A 367 12.89 0.76 -8.01
CA LEU A 367 14.26 0.37 -8.39
C LEU A 367 15.06 1.54 -8.98
N LEU A 368 14.42 2.45 -9.73
CA LEU A 368 15.11 3.59 -10.34
C LEU A 368 15.70 4.52 -9.28
N GLY A 369 14.90 4.91 -8.29
CA GLY A 369 15.37 5.73 -7.18
C GLY A 369 16.35 4.99 -6.29
N PHE A 370 16.13 3.70 -6.01
CA PHE A 370 17.05 2.88 -5.21
C PHE A 370 18.45 2.78 -5.83
N ILE A 371 18.53 2.42 -7.11
CA ILE A 371 19.80 2.31 -7.84
C ILE A 371 20.49 3.67 -7.94
N ALA A 372 19.75 4.75 -8.19
CA ALA A 372 20.33 6.08 -8.27
C ALA A 372 20.86 6.54 -6.89
N PHE A 373 20.09 6.39 -5.82
CA PHE A 373 20.46 6.83 -4.47
C PHE A 373 21.69 6.07 -3.94
N PHE A 374 21.60 4.74 -3.84
CA PHE A 374 22.69 3.92 -3.32
C PHE A 374 23.85 3.82 -4.33
N GLY A 375 23.59 4.01 -5.62
CA GLY A 375 24.61 4.12 -6.66
C GLY A 375 25.58 5.28 -6.41
N ILE A 376 25.11 6.41 -5.87
CA ILE A 376 25.98 7.53 -5.48
C ILE A 376 26.98 7.07 -4.41
N ILE A 377 26.49 6.42 -3.36
CA ILE A 377 27.32 5.93 -2.24
C ILE A 377 28.33 4.89 -2.75
N VAL A 378 27.89 3.91 -3.54
CA VAL A 378 28.75 2.89 -4.14
C VAL A 378 29.83 3.52 -5.03
N LEU A 379 29.48 4.56 -5.80
CA LEU A 379 30.45 5.26 -6.65
C LEU A 379 31.49 6.02 -5.82
N ILE A 380 31.08 6.64 -4.71
CA ILE A 380 31.99 7.32 -3.77
C ILE A 380 32.98 6.29 -3.21
N VAL A 381 32.48 5.19 -2.66
CA VAL A 381 33.29 4.09 -2.12
C VAL A 381 34.26 3.57 -3.18
N LYS A 382 33.80 3.23 -4.38
CA LYS A 382 34.66 2.75 -5.49
C LYS A 382 35.74 3.76 -5.88
N THR A 383 35.47 5.05 -5.76
CA THR A 383 36.45 6.10 -6.10
C THR A 383 37.52 6.24 -5.03
N LEU A 384 37.12 6.19 -3.75
CA LEU A 384 38.03 6.24 -2.61
C LEU A 384 38.94 5.00 -2.52
N LEU A 385 38.48 3.86 -3.03
CA LEU A 385 39.25 2.61 -3.08
C LEU A 385 40.23 2.51 -4.27
N LEU A 386 40.25 3.46 -5.22
CA LEU A 386 41.17 3.40 -6.37
C LEU A 386 42.65 3.41 -5.94
N LYS A 387 43.00 4.27 -4.97
CA LYS A 387 44.34 4.41 -4.43
C LYS A 387 44.26 4.99 -3.02
N LEU A 388 44.39 4.11 -2.02
CA LEU A 388 44.33 4.54 -0.62
C LEU A 388 45.41 5.59 -0.31
N PRO A 389 45.04 6.74 0.29
CA PRO A 389 46.00 7.79 0.62
C PRO A 389 47.06 7.31 1.62
N LYS A 390 48.29 7.80 1.44
CA LYS A 390 49.39 7.60 2.39
C LYS A 390 49.49 8.74 3.42
N ASP A 391 48.98 9.92 3.09
CA ASP A 391 49.02 11.05 4.02
C ASP A 391 47.96 10.90 5.10
N LYS A 392 48.34 11.20 6.34
CA LYS A 392 47.55 10.94 7.56
C LYS A 392 46.12 11.49 7.45
N LEU A 393 45.94 12.75 7.07
CA LEU A 393 44.63 13.39 6.99
C LEU A 393 43.70 12.73 5.96
N ASN A 394 44.16 12.55 4.72
CA ASN A 394 43.32 11.92 3.70
C ASN A 394 43.07 10.44 4.00
N GLN A 395 44.02 9.75 4.62
CA GLN A 395 43.85 8.38 5.06
C GLN A 395 42.75 8.30 6.13
N THR A 396 42.78 9.20 7.13
CA THR A 396 41.73 9.33 8.14
C THR A 396 40.37 9.59 7.53
N LEU A 397 40.26 10.58 6.64
CA LEU A 397 38.99 10.92 5.97
C LEU A 397 38.46 9.76 5.13
N THR A 398 39.32 9.11 4.34
CA THR A 398 38.93 8.01 3.46
C THR A 398 38.49 6.79 4.26
N ILE A 399 39.34 6.28 5.15
CA ILE A 399 39.05 5.04 5.89
C ILE A 399 37.93 5.26 6.90
N GLY A 400 37.92 6.41 7.57
CA GLY A 400 36.86 6.77 8.50
C GLY A 400 35.49 6.92 7.83
N LEU A 401 35.42 7.50 6.62
CA LEU A 401 34.15 7.56 5.87
C LEU A 401 33.71 6.17 5.37
N LEU A 402 34.64 5.31 4.93
CA LEU A 402 34.33 3.92 4.56
C LEU A 402 33.76 3.15 5.75
N ALA A 403 34.40 3.27 6.92
CA ALA A 403 33.94 2.69 8.18
C ALA A 403 32.55 3.20 8.58
N ALA A 404 32.36 4.52 8.55
CA ALA A 404 31.08 5.16 8.84
C ALA A 404 29.95 4.68 7.91
N THR A 405 30.24 4.52 6.62
CA THR A 405 29.27 4.03 5.64
C THR A 405 28.82 2.60 5.96
N VAL A 406 29.75 1.72 6.36
CA VAL A 406 29.43 0.34 6.80
C VAL A 406 28.55 0.36 8.05
N GLY A 407 28.91 1.16 9.06
CA GLY A 407 28.12 1.29 10.29
C GLY A 407 26.69 1.79 10.02
N LEU A 408 26.55 2.83 9.18
CA LEU A 408 25.26 3.37 8.78
C LEU A 408 24.41 2.36 7.98
N PHE A 409 25.02 1.56 7.09
CA PHE A 409 24.28 0.53 6.35
C PHE A 409 23.72 -0.56 7.25
N ILE A 410 24.46 -0.96 8.29
CA ILE A 410 23.95 -1.90 9.30
C ILE A 410 22.75 -1.29 10.02
N ASN A 411 22.84 -0.01 10.40
CA ASN A 411 21.77 0.68 11.11
C ASN A 411 20.55 0.97 10.21
N ALA A 412 20.76 1.13 8.89
CA ALA A 412 19.74 1.43 7.90
C ALA A 412 18.69 0.31 7.70
N PHE A 413 18.94 -0.90 8.20
CA PHE A 413 17.96 -1.99 8.18
C PHE A 413 16.78 -1.77 9.14
N ILE A 414 16.97 -0.96 10.19
CA ILE A 414 15.98 -0.78 11.26
C ILE A 414 15.66 0.71 11.50
N ILE A 415 16.40 1.63 10.86
CA ILE A 415 16.23 3.09 11.04
C ILE A 415 16.36 3.80 9.68
N ASP A 416 15.57 4.85 9.48
CA ASP A 416 15.59 5.72 8.29
C ASP A 416 16.78 6.73 8.31
N VAL A 417 18.01 6.22 8.40
CA VAL A 417 19.24 7.01 8.67
C VAL A 417 19.54 8.09 7.63
N PHE A 418 19.14 7.90 6.36
CA PHE A 418 19.36 8.87 5.30
C PHE A 418 18.17 9.83 5.10
N ALA A 419 17.06 9.61 5.81
CA ALA A 419 15.95 10.56 5.91
C ALA A 419 16.03 11.45 7.18
N ALA A 420 16.79 11.02 8.20
CA ALA A 420 17.05 11.81 9.41
C ALA A 420 17.99 12.99 9.13
N SER A 421 17.46 14.22 9.21
CA SER A 421 18.15 15.44 8.74
C SER A 421 19.58 15.62 9.24
N LYS A 422 19.82 15.58 10.56
CA LYS A 422 21.18 15.80 11.11
C LYS A 422 22.18 14.71 10.68
N VAL A 423 21.72 13.47 10.57
CA VAL A 423 22.53 12.32 10.12
C VAL A 423 22.84 12.46 8.63
N ALA A 424 21.82 12.68 7.81
CA ALA A 424 21.93 12.81 6.36
C ALA A 424 22.81 14.00 5.96
N PHE A 425 22.60 15.19 6.54
CA PHE A 425 23.42 16.36 6.29
C PHE A 425 24.89 16.12 6.64
N THR A 426 25.17 15.52 7.80
CA THR A 426 26.55 15.24 8.22
C THR A 426 27.20 14.22 7.30
N TYR A 427 26.50 13.14 6.94
CA TYR A 427 27.02 12.12 6.04
C TYR A 427 27.37 12.71 4.67
N TRP A 428 26.44 13.43 4.05
CA TRP A 428 26.66 14.02 2.73
C TRP A 428 27.75 15.10 2.74
N ALA A 429 27.82 15.91 3.79
CA ALA A 429 28.91 16.87 3.98
C ALA A 429 30.28 16.17 4.07
N MET A 430 30.39 15.13 4.88
CA MET A 430 31.64 14.37 5.04
C MET A 430 32.01 13.60 3.77
N ALA A 431 31.02 13.06 3.05
CA ALA A 431 31.22 12.43 1.76
C ALA A 431 31.78 13.41 0.72
N GLY A 432 31.22 14.61 0.62
CA GLY A 432 31.69 15.67 -0.27
C GLY A 432 33.10 16.14 0.09
N LEU A 433 33.35 16.34 1.38
CA LEU A 433 34.66 16.71 1.93
C LEU A 433 35.75 15.67 1.60
N THR A 434 35.52 14.42 1.97
CA THR A 434 36.48 13.33 1.77
C THR A 434 36.77 13.12 0.29
N LEU A 435 35.72 13.09 -0.54
CA LEU A 435 35.89 12.92 -1.98
C LEU A 435 36.68 14.07 -2.62
N LYS A 436 36.43 15.32 -2.19
CA LYS A 436 37.18 16.48 -2.68
C LYS A 436 38.64 16.43 -2.25
N SER A 437 38.90 16.15 -0.97
CA SER A 437 40.25 16.03 -0.44
C SER A 437 41.04 14.92 -1.14
N TYR A 438 40.40 13.77 -1.38
CA TYR A 438 40.94 12.68 -2.17
C TYR A 438 41.25 13.06 -3.61
N THR A 439 40.34 13.80 -4.26
CA THR A 439 40.51 14.28 -5.65
C THR A 439 41.68 15.25 -5.78
N LEU A 440 41.89 16.12 -4.78
CA LEU A 440 43.03 17.05 -4.77
C LEU A 440 44.38 16.29 -4.65
N LEU A 441 44.41 15.16 -3.94
CA LEU A 441 45.62 14.33 -3.83
C LEU A 441 45.88 13.49 -5.09
N ASN A 442 44.83 12.91 -5.66
CA ASN A 442 44.90 11.91 -6.74
C ASN A 442 44.34 12.44 -8.07
N GLU A 443 44.52 13.73 -8.36
CA GLU A 443 43.81 14.44 -9.43
C GLU A 443 43.92 13.75 -10.80
N LYS A 444 45.12 13.33 -11.20
CA LYS A 444 45.34 12.64 -12.48
C LYS A 444 44.54 11.33 -12.57
N ILE A 445 44.61 10.50 -11.54
CA ILE A 445 43.94 9.19 -11.47
C ILE A 445 42.42 9.38 -11.48
N VAL A 446 41.91 10.30 -10.66
CA VAL A 446 40.47 10.58 -10.56
C VAL A 446 39.94 11.15 -11.87
N LYS A 447 40.61 12.15 -12.47
CA LYS A 447 40.20 12.71 -13.76
C LYS A 447 40.18 11.66 -14.87
N GLN A 448 41.21 10.82 -14.97
CA GLN A 448 41.25 9.73 -15.94
C GLN A 448 40.10 8.75 -15.74
N GLN A 449 39.85 8.32 -14.51
CA GLN A 449 38.79 7.37 -14.20
C GLN A 449 37.39 7.98 -14.43
N GLU A 450 37.17 9.24 -14.08
CA GLU A 450 35.93 9.96 -14.34
C GLU A 450 35.66 10.12 -15.83
N LEU A 451 36.67 10.49 -16.62
CA LEU A 451 36.55 10.55 -18.09
C LEU A 451 36.24 9.17 -18.68
N ALA A 452 36.89 8.11 -18.20
CA ALA A 452 36.63 6.74 -18.62
C ALA A 452 35.19 6.30 -18.27
N ARG A 453 34.71 6.64 -17.07
CA ARG A 453 33.33 6.39 -16.63
C ARG A 453 32.33 7.13 -17.50
N LEU A 454 32.52 8.42 -17.72
CA LEU A 454 31.64 9.23 -18.59
C LEU A 454 31.61 8.70 -20.02
N LYS A 455 32.76 8.37 -20.61
CA LYS A 455 32.83 7.74 -21.94
C LYS A 455 32.08 6.41 -21.98
N ARG A 456 32.21 5.59 -20.93
CA ARG A 456 31.50 4.29 -20.81
C ARG A 456 29.98 4.47 -20.67
N ILE A 457 29.54 5.46 -19.87
CA ILE A 457 28.12 5.78 -19.70
C ILE A 457 27.54 6.29 -21.02
N LEU A 458 28.20 7.25 -21.67
CA LEU A 458 27.75 7.80 -22.95
C LEU A 458 27.75 6.74 -24.07
N SER A 459 28.77 5.86 -24.12
CA SER A 459 28.80 4.78 -25.11
C SER A 459 27.72 3.73 -24.84
N TRP A 460 27.46 3.40 -23.57
CA TRP A 460 26.38 2.52 -23.18
C TRP A 460 25.02 3.12 -23.53
N LEU A 461 24.76 4.39 -23.17
CA LEU A 461 23.52 5.09 -23.53
C LEU A 461 23.34 5.12 -25.05
N LYS A 462 24.36 5.46 -25.83
CA LYS A 462 24.29 5.42 -27.30
C LYS A 462 23.98 4.02 -27.85
N LYS A 463 24.48 2.96 -27.21
CA LYS A 463 24.25 1.57 -27.61
C LYS A 463 22.85 1.07 -27.27
N PHE A 464 22.33 1.46 -26.10
CA PHE A 464 21.10 0.93 -25.50
C PHE A 464 19.91 1.88 -25.53
N TRP A 465 20.04 3.13 -26.01
CA TRP A 465 18.89 4.06 -26.05
C TRP A 465 17.64 3.50 -26.75
N PRO A 466 17.71 2.70 -27.85
CA PRO A 466 16.50 2.21 -28.51
C PRO A 466 15.65 1.33 -27.61
N ILE A 467 16.29 0.40 -26.89
CA ILE A 467 15.60 -0.50 -25.96
C ILE A 467 15.18 0.23 -24.68
N LEU A 468 15.96 1.23 -24.23
CA LEU A 468 15.58 2.03 -23.05
C LEU A 468 14.33 2.86 -23.33
N VAL A 469 14.27 3.56 -24.47
CA VAL A 469 13.13 4.41 -24.82
C VAL A 469 11.90 3.57 -25.17
N ALA A 470 12.03 2.52 -26.00
CA ALA A 470 10.91 1.61 -26.27
C ALA A 470 10.46 0.89 -24.99
N GLY A 471 11.41 0.52 -24.12
CA GLY A 471 11.14 -0.13 -22.84
C GLY A 471 10.29 0.72 -21.89
N ILE A 472 10.37 2.06 -21.95
CA ILE A 472 9.47 2.93 -21.17
C ILE A 472 8.01 2.68 -21.57
N PHE A 473 7.71 2.61 -22.86
CA PHE A 473 6.35 2.29 -23.34
C PHE A 473 5.92 0.89 -22.89
N LEU A 474 6.82 -0.09 -22.99
CA LEU A 474 6.53 -1.44 -22.54
C LEU A 474 6.21 -1.48 -21.04
N ILE A 475 6.99 -0.78 -20.22
CA ILE A 475 6.75 -0.70 -18.77
C ILE A 475 5.37 -0.12 -18.49
N LEU A 476 4.95 0.95 -19.18
CA LEU A 476 3.63 1.54 -19.02
C LEU A 476 2.51 0.56 -19.40
N LEU A 477 2.67 -0.19 -20.49
CA LEU A 477 1.66 -1.13 -20.99
C LEU A 477 1.54 -2.39 -20.13
N VAL A 478 2.68 -2.90 -19.67
CA VAL A 478 2.76 -4.13 -18.90
C VAL A 478 2.33 -3.91 -17.46
N HIS A 479 2.62 -2.74 -16.88
CA HIS A 479 2.36 -2.41 -15.48
C HIS A 479 0.97 -2.88 -15.01
N LYS A 480 0.92 -3.68 -13.96
CA LYS A 480 -0.30 -4.06 -13.22
C LYS A 480 0.03 -4.02 -11.73
N ARG A 481 -0.99 -3.95 -10.87
CA ARG A 481 -0.84 -4.08 -9.40
C ARG A 481 -1.27 -5.48 -8.96
N PRO A 482 -0.37 -6.48 -8.93
CA PRO A 482 -0.75 -7.88 -8.74
C PRO A 482 -1.47 -8.18 -7.42
N PHE A 483 -1.16 -7.43 -6.36
CA PHE A 483 -1.67 -7.71 -5.02
C PHE A 483 -2.94 -6.94 -4.65
N SER A 484 -3.36 -5.97 -5.45
CA SER A 484 -4.62 -5.27 -5.20
C SER A 484 -5.80 -6.23 -5.26
N GLU A 485 -6.88 -5.85 -4.58
CA GLU A 485 -8.08 -6.69 -4.50
C GLU A 485 -8.66 -6.96 -5.90
N TYR A 486 -8.74 -5.93 -6.75
CA TYR A 486 -9.32 -6.03 -8.10
C TYR A 486 -8.26 -5.97 -9.21
N SER A 487 -7.14 -6.65 -8.99
CA SER A 487 -6.06 -6.67 -9.96
C SER A 487 -6.46 -7.33 -11.28
N LEU A 488 -6.11 -6.69 -12.39
CA LEU A 488 -6.10 -7.32 -13.71
C LEU A 488 -5.24 -8.59 -13.76
N VAL A 489 -4.20 -8.70 -12.93
CA VAL A 489 -3.37 -9.91 -12.87
C VAL A 489 -4.22 -11.09 -12.44
N LYS A 490 -5.03 -10.93 -11.39
CA LYS A 490 -5.91 -11.97 -10.82
C LYS A 490 -6.97 -12.43 -11.83
N SER A 491 -7.24 -11.67 -12.89
CA SER A 491 -8.09 -12.11 -14.00
C SER A 491 -7.57 -13.34 -14.73
N PHE A 492 -6.29 -13.73 -14.58
CA PHE A 492 -5.78 -15.01 -15.11
C PHE A 492 -6.61 -16.21 -14.63
N ALA A 493 -7.24 -16.08 -13.46
CA ALA A 493 -8.20 -17.02 -12.91
C ALA A 493 -9.38 -17.30 -13.85
N LEU A 494 -9.73 -16.39 -14.77
CA LEU A 494 -10.78 -16.63 -15.76
C LEU A 494 -10.41 -17.71 -16.78
N SER A 495 -9.12 -18.07 -16.89
CA SER A 495 -8.65 -19.16 -17.73
C SER A 495 -8.34 -20.38 -16.86
N SER A 496 -9.15 -21.42 -17.02
CA SER A 496 -9.00 -22.73 -16.40
C SER A 496 -7.58 -23.29 -16.50
N THR A 497 -7.05 -23.28 -17.72
CA THR A 497 -5.70 -23.74 -18.03
C THR A 497 -4.62 -22.91 -17.32
N SER A 498 -4.80 -21.58 -17.26
CA SER A 498 -3.85 -20.68 -16.61
C SER A 498 -3.83 -20.85 -15.09
N ALA A 499 -4.99 -21.07 -14.48
CA ALA A 499 -5.14 -21.34 -13.05
C ALA A 499 -4.50 -22.67 -12.65
N LYS A 500 -4.70 -23.74 -13.45
CA LYS A 500 -4.11 -25.06 -13.22
C LYS A 500 -2.59 -25.02 -13.04
N TYR A 501 -1.88 -24.20 -13.82
CA TYR A 501 -0.42 -24.08 -13.67
C TYR A 501 0.00 -23.50 -12.32
N THR A 502 -0.73 -22.49 -11.84
CA THR A 502 -0.47 -21.83 -10.55
C THR A 502 -0.86 -22.74 -9.39
N ALA A 503 -2.02 -23.38 -9.47
CA ALA A 503 -2.49 -24.34 -8.46
C ALA A 503 -1.57 -25.55 -8.32
N THR A 504 -1.00 -26.03 -9.43
CA THR A 504 0.00 -27.11 -9.39
C THR A 504 1.24 -26.68 -8.59
N SER A 505 1.76 -25.47 -8.84
CA SER A 505 2.93 -24.95 -8.11
C SER A 505 2.67 -24.77 -6.62
N GLU A 506 1.51 -24.24 -6.23
CA GLU A 506 1.15 -24.08 -4.82
C GLU A 506 0.96 -25.43 -4.12
N CYS A 507 0.28 -26.38 -4.77
CA CYS A 507 0.08 -27.74 -4.24
C CYS A 507 1.41 -28.47 -3.99
N TRP A 508 2.40 -28.29 -4.87
CA TRP A 508 3.76 -28.83 -4.69
C TRP A 508 4.52 -28.19 -3.53
N LEU A 509 4.26 -26.92 -3.22
CA LEU A 509 4.89 -26.24 -2.08
C LEU A 509 4.33 -26.68 -0.74
N THR A 510 3.02 -26.90 -0.66
CA THR A 510 2.38 -27.36 0.57
C THR A 510 2.71 -28.83 0.86
N ASN A 511 2.95 -29.63 -0.18
CA ASN A 511 3.22 -31.06 -0.05
C ASN A 511 4.65 -31.40 -0.51
N MET A 512 5.63 -31.44 0.38
CA MET A 512 7.04 -31.66 -0.01
C MET A 512 7.43 -33.13 -0.34
N ASN A 513 6.48 -34.08 -0.30
CA ASN A 513 6.73 -35.50 -0.57
C ASN A 513 6.46 -35.86 -2.04
N TRP A 514 7.29 -36.73 -2.63
CA TRP A 514 7.20 -37.12 -4.06
C TRP A 514 5.86 -37.74 -4.46
N GLN A 515 5.26 -38.55 -3.57
CA GLN A 515 3.97 -39.19 -3.82
C GLN A 515 2.85 -38.14 -3.94
N ASN A 516 2.82 -37.18 -3.02
CA ASN A 516 1.88 -36.06 -3.04
C ASN A 516 2.12 -35.12 -4.24
N TRP A 517 3.35 -35.04 -4.77
CA TRP A 517 3.63 -34.28 -6.00
C TRP A 517 2.94 -34.88 -7.23
N MET A 518 2.89 -36.22 -7.32
CA MET A 518 2.20 -36.90 -8.41
C MET A 518 0.68 -36.72 -8.28
N ASP A 519 0.15 -36.70 -7.07
CA ASP A 519 -1.27 -36.40 -6.81
C ASP A 519 -1.64 -34.98 -7.25
N CYS A 520 -0.78 -33.99 -7.00
CA CYS A 520 -0.97 -32.63 -7.52
C CYS A 520 -0.97 -32.61 -9.07
N PHE A 521 -0.08 -33.38 -9.70
CA PHE A 521 0.01 -33.46 -11.17
C PHE A 521 -1.23 -34.11 -11.78
N THR A 522 -1.74 -35.20 -11.19
CA THR A 522 -2.95 -35.87 -11.65
C THR A 522 -4.21 -35.04 -11.38
N LYS A 523 -4.28 -34.32 -10.24
CA LYS A 523 -5.40 -33.42 -9.89
C LYS A 523 -5.59 -32.30 -10.91
N TYR A 524 -4.52 -31.59 -11.26
CA TYR A 524 -4.63 -30.38 -12.10
C TYR A 524 -4.27 -30.59 -13.58
N GLN A 525 -3.66 -31.72 -13.93
CA GLN A 525 -3.30 -32.10 -15.31
C GLN A 525 -2.58 -30.99 -16.10
N PRO A 526 -1.44 -30.47 -15.63
CA PRO A 526 -0.74 -29.35 -16.29
C PRO A 526 -0.14 -29.70 -17.67
N GLY A 527 -0.02 -30.99 -18.01
CA GLY A 527 0.52 -31.44 -19.30
C GLY A 527 1.91 -30.84 -19.61
N ILE A 528 2.11 -30.33 -20.83
CA ILE A 528 3.36 -29.68 -21.25
C ILE A 528 3.71 -28.41 -20.45
N GLY A 529 2.75 -27.85 -19.69
CA GLY A 529 2.97 -26.69 -18.84
C GLY A 529 3.55 -26.99 -17.46
N ALA A 530 3.80 -28.27 -17.13
CA ALA A 530 4.42 -28.64 -15.85
C ALA A 530 5.81 -28.01 -15.65
N THR A 531 6.59 -27.84 -16.72
CA THR A 531 7.90 -27.16 -16.67
C THR A 531 7.76 -25.68 -16.32
N TYR A 532 6.65 -25.05 -16.73
CA TYR A 532 6.31 -23.69 -16.33
C TYR A 532 5.89 -23.64 -14.85
N SER A 533 5.07 -24.59 -14.37
CA SER A 533 4.74 -24.70 -12.94
C SER A 533 5.98 -24.89 -12.05
N LEU A 534 6.97 -25.66 -12.50
CA LEU A 534 8.27 -25.79 -11.80
C LEU A 534 9.02 -24.45 -11.75
N TYR A 535 8.99 -23.67 -12.83
CA TYR A 535 9.61 -22.34 -12.88
C TYR A 535 8.97 -21.36 -11.88
N LEU A 536 7.68 -21.50 -11.58
CA LEU A 536 6.99 -20.61 -10.64
C LEU A 536 7.34 -20.90 -9.16
N LEU A 537 7.80 -22.11 -8.80
CA LEU A 537 8.05 -22.52 -7.41
C LEU A 537 8.89 -21.52 -6.58
N PRO A 538 10.04 -21.00 -7.08
CA PRO A 538 10.85 -20.07 -6.30
C PRO A 538 10.14 -18.76 -5.97
N PHE A 539 9.15 -18.35 -6.78
CA PHE A 539 8.41 -17.11 -6.58
C PHE A 539 7.35 -17.28 -5.49
N TYR A 540 6.65 -18.41 -5.48
CA TYR A 540 5.68 -18.72 -4.44
C TYR A 540 6.34 -19.05 -3.08
N LEU A 541 7.61 -19.49 -3.07
CA LEU A 541 8.41 -19.58 -1.84
C LEU A 541 8.70 -18.21 -1.20
N LEU A 542 8.76 -17.14 -2.00
CA LEU A 542 8.99 -15.79 -1.49
C LEU A 542 7.71 -15.19 -0.90
N TYR A 543 6.56 -15.47 -1.53
CA TYR A 543 5.27 -14.98 -1.07
C TYR A 543 4.14 -15.89 -1.58
N HIS A 544 3.33 -16.41 -0.65
CA HIS A 544 2.24 -17.34 -0.93
C HIS A 544 0.98 -16.62 -1.44
N GLU A 545 1.08 -16.01 -2.62
CA GLU A 545 -0.04 -15.34 -3.30
C GLU A 545 -0.07 -15.75 -4.77
N PRO A 546 -1.21 -16.24 -5.30
CA PRO A 546 -1.32 -16.70 -6.68
C PRO A 546 -0.84 -15.67 -7.71
N ALA A 547 -0.96 -14.37 -7.43
CA ALA A 547 -0.53 -13.31 -8.33
C ALA A 547 1.00 -13.24 -8.58
N MET A 548 1.81 -14.00 -7.84
CA MET A 548 3.27 -14.02 -7.98
C MET A 548 3.76 -14.50 -9.36
N PHE A 549 2.95 -15.26 -10.13
CA PHE A 549 3.31 -15.63 -11.50
C PHE A 549 3.59 -14.40 -12.38
N TYR A 550 2.96 -13.25 -12.11
CA TYR A 550 3.15 -12.03 -12.87
C TYR A 550 4.62 -11.56 -12.80
N PHE A 551 5.23 -11.58 -11.61
CA PHE A 551 6.65 -11.23 -11.46
C PHE A 551 7.57 -12.25 -12.11
N ALA A 552 7.23 -13.54 -12.03
CA ALA A 552 7.95 -14.59 -12.73
C ALA A 552 7.93 -14.33 -14.25
N ASN A 553 6.76 -14.04 -14.82
CA ASN A 553 6.63 -13.73 -16.24
C ASN A 553 7.30 -12.41 -16.63
N LEU A 554 7.31 -11.39 -15.76
CA LEU A 554 8.07 -10.16 -16.00
C LEU A 554 9.55 -10.46 -16.20
N ILE A 555 10.14 -11.38 -15.43
CA ILE A 555 11.54 -11.78 -15.60
C ILE A 555 11.75 -12.48 -16.95
N LEU A 556 10.86 -13.41 -17.33
CA LEU A 556 10.90 -14.06 -18.65
C LEU A 556 10.76 -13.05 -19.79
N MET A 557 9.90 -12.03 -19.61
CA MET A 557 9.69 -10.97 -20.57
C MET A 557 10.92 -10.08 -20.71
N ILE A 558 11.53 -9.64 -19.60
CA ILE A 558 12.77 -8.84 -19.62
C ILE A 558 13.88 -9.60 -20.35
N GLY A 559 14.02 -10.91 -20.08
CA GLY A 559 14.95 -11.78 -20.80
C GLY A 559 14.67 -11.83 -22.30
N SER A 560 13.39 -12.03 -22.67
CA SER A 560 12.94 -12.09 -24.06
C SER A 560 13.19 -10.77 -24.80
N VAL A 561 12.87 -9.64 -24.18
CA VAL A 561 13.10 -8.28 -24.70
C VAL A 561 14.58 -8.01 -24.94
N PHE A 562 15.44 -8.41 -24.01
CA PHE A 562 16.88 -8.26 -24.16
C PHE A 562 17.44 -9.11 -25.30
N LEU A 563 17.04 -10.38 -25.40
CA LEU A 563 17.44 -11.27 -26.50
C LEU A 563 16.93 -10.79 -27.85
N LEU A 564 15.70 -10.27 -27.90
CA LEU A 564 15.11 -9.67 -29.09
C LEU A 564 15.94 -8.48 -29.58
N ASP A 565 16.32 -7.55 -28.70
CA ASP A 565 17.18 -6.42 -29.09
C ASP A 565 18.58 -6.91 -29.54
N LEU A 566 19.15 -7.93 -28.90
CA LEU A 566 20.40 -8.54 -29.36
C LEU A 566 20.30 -9.17 -30.75
N LEU A 567 19.18 -9.83 -31.05
CA LEU A 567 18.89 -10.39 -32.37
C LEU A 567 18.73 -9.28 -33.41
N ILE A 568 17.91 -8.26 -33.14
CA ILE A 568 17.69 -7.16 -34.08
C ILE A 568 19.01 -6.42 -34.39
N ARG A 569 19.87 -6.20 -33.39
CA ARG A 569 21.21 -5.60 -33.58
C ARG A 569 22.08 -6.33 -34.59
N LYS A 570 21.83 -7.62 -34.79
CA LYS A 570 22.57 -8.43 -35.74
C LYS A 570 22.20 -8.12 -37.20
N PHE A 571 20.95 -7.76 -37.45
CA PHE A 571 20.42 -7.47 -38.79
C PHE A 571 20.56 -6.01 -39.19
N THR A 572 20.56 -5.08 -38.22
CA THR A 572 20.68 -3.65 -38.53
C THR A 572 21.49 -2.88 -37.48
N PRO A 573 22.51 -2.10 -37.91
CA PRO A 573 23.22 -1.19 -37.03
C PRO A 573 22.43 0.10 -36.75
N ASN A 574 21.35 0.37 -37.49
CA ASN A 574 20.58 1.60 -37.35
C ASN A 574 19.77 1.60 -36.04
N SER A 575 20.10 2.52 -35.14
CA SER A 575 19.43 2.65 -33.84
C SER A 575 17.97 3.10 -33.94
N ILE A 576 17.60 3.90 -34.95
CA ILE A 576 16.22 4.37 -35.15
C ILE A 576 15.34 3.21 -35.60
N PHE A 577 15.78 2.42 -36.57
CA PHE A 577 15.05 1.23 -37.01
C PHE A 577 14.83 0.24 -35.86
N ARG A 578 15.88 -0.01 -35.07
CA ARG A 578 15.78 -0.83 -33.86
C ARG A 578 14.71 -0.32 -32.90
N PHE A 579 14.71 0.99 -32.63
CA PHE A 579 13.72 1.62 -31.76
C PHE A 579 12.30 1.40 -32.28
N LEU A 580 12.05 1.66 -33.57
CA LEU A 580 10.73 1.53 -34.18
C LEU A 580 10.23 0.09 -34.18
N LEU A 581 11.09 -0.86 -34.52
CA LEU A 581 10.73 -2.28 -34.50
C LEU A 581 10.42 -2.76 -33.07
N LEU A 582 11.24 -2.37 -32.08
CA LEU A 582 10.96 -2.68 -30.69
C LEU A 582 9.65 -2.04 -30.22
N LEU A 583 9.41 -0.77 -30.58
CA LEU A 583 8.18 -0.06 -30.24
C LEU A 583 6.95 -0.77 -30.82
N LEU A 584 7.02 -1.20 -32.08
CA LEU A 584 5.94 -1.95 -32.73
C LEU A 584 5.66 -3.28 -32.02
N ILE A 585 6.69 -4.05 -31.69
CA ILE A 585 6.54 -5.32 -30.96
C ILE A 585 5.97 -5.06 -29.56
N PHE A 586 6.47 -4.05 -28.84
CA PHE A 586 6.07 -3.77 -27.45
C PHE A 586 4.65 -3.22 -27.34
N THR A 587 4.16 -2.54 -28.37
CA THR A 587 2.79 -1.99 -28.42
C THR A 587 1.77 -2.99 -28.96
N THR A 588 2.21 -4.19 -29.37
CA THR A 588 1.32 -5.29 -29.77
C THR A 588 0.67 -5.94 -28.54
N PRO A 589 -0.67 -6.05 -28.46
CA PRO A 589 -1.39 -6.61 -27.29
C PRO A 589 -0.97 -8.02 -26.88
N SER A 590 -0.72 -8.88 -27.86
CA SER A 590 -0.24 -10.24 -27.59
C SER A 590 1.12 -10.27 -26.91
N PHE A 591 1.93 -9.22 -27.06
CA PHE A 591 3.24 -9.11 -26.42
C PHE A 591 3.14 -8.49 -25.02
N TYR A 592 2.49 -7.33 -24.86
CA TYR A 592 2.44 -6.68 -23.54
C TYR A 592 1.48 -7.36 -22.54
N SER A 593 0.57 -8.23 -22.99
CA SER A 593 -0.27 -9.05 -22.10
C SER A 593 0.41 -10.33 -21.60
N LEU A 594 1.60 -10.67 -22.12
CA LEU A 594 2.35 -11.88 -21.74
C LEU A 594 2.51 -12.02 -20.21
N PRO A 595 2.89 -10.96 -19.46
CA PRO A 595 3.07 -11.10 -18.01
C PRO A 595 1.78 -11.35 -17.25
N THR A 596 0.64 -10.90 -17.78
CA THR A 596 -0.68 -11.03 -17.12
C THR A 596 -1.31 -12.41 -17.27
N LYS A 597 -0.77 -13.26 -18.16
CA LYS A 597 -1.29 -14.60 -18.42
C LYS A 597 -0.34 -15.64 -17.84
N SER A 598 -0.79 -16.39 -16.83
CA SER A 598 -0.11 -17.62 -16.40
C SER A 598 -0.16 -18.61 -17.56
N SER A 599 0.96 -18.74 -18.28
CA SER A 599 1.04 -19.51 -19.53
C SER A 599 2.46 -19.96 -19.83
N PRO A 600 2.67 -21.22 -20.24
CA PRO A 600 3.96 -21.74 -20.68
C PRO A 600 4.56 -20.99 -21.87
N ILE A 601 3.74 -20.28 -22.66
CA ILE A 601 4.19 -19.49 -23.82
C ILE A 601 5.29 -18.49 -23.41
N ASN A 602 5.21 -17.92 -22.22
CA ASN A 602 6.22 -17.00 -21.69
C ASN A 602 7.61 -17.64 -21.60
N LEU A 603 7.66 -18.88 -21.11
CA LEU A 603 8.90 -19.64 -20.97
C LEU A 603 9.39 -20.12 -22.33
N TRP A 604 8.50 -20.65 -23.16
CA TRP A 604 8.84 -21.15 -24.50
C TRP A 604 9.35 -20.04 -25.42
N LEU A 605 8.80 -18.82 -25.34
CA LEU A 605 9.30 -17.66 -26.09
C LEU A 605 10.76 -17.37 -25.74
N LEU A 606 11.10 -17.34 -24.45
CA LEU A 606 12.47 -17.10 -24.00
C LEU A 606 13.41 -18.19 -24.52
N LEU A 607 13.03 -19.46 -24.36
CA LEU A 607 13.84 -20.61 -24.80
C LEU A 607 14.04 -20.61 -26.32
N LEU A 608 12.99 -20.31 -27.09
CA LEU A 608 13.05 -20.20 -28.54
C LEU A 608 13.98 -19.06 -28.99
N LEU A 609 13.92 -17.90 -28.33
CA LEU A 609 14.84 -16.79 -28.60
C LEU A 609 16.30 -17.15 -28.27
N ILE A 610 16.55 -17.92 -27.21
CA ILE A 610 17.89 -18.43 -26.88
C ILE A 610 18.40 -19.36 -27.97
N ILE A 611 17.56 -20.30 -28.43
CA ILE A 611 17.90 -21.25 -29.51
C ILE A 611 18.22 -20.49 -30.79
N ILE A 612 17.34 -19.58 -31.23
CA ILE A 612 17.54 -18.76 -32.43
C ILE A 612 18.84 -17.94 -32.32
N TYR A 613 19.05 -17.28 -31.18
CA TYR A 613 20.25 -16.48 -30.94
C TYR A 613 21.52 -17.33 -31.03
N ARG A 614 21.53 -18.54 -30.46
CA ARG A 614 22.66 -19.47 -30.54
C ARG A 614 22.90 -19.98 -31.96
N SER A 615 21.85 -20.42 -32.66
CA SER A 615 21.94 -20.95 -34.03
C SER A 615 22.45 -19.91 -35.02
N ILE A 616 21.99 -18.67 -34.88
CA ILE A 616 22.35 -17.60 -35.80
C ILE A 616 23.63 -16.89 -35.36
N ARG A 617 24.23 -17.17 -34.19
CA ARG A 617 25.34 -16.37 -33.60
C ARG A 617 26.53 -16.15 -34.54
N HIS A 618 26.83 -17.11 -35.41
CA HIS A 618 27.97 -17.06 -36.33
C HIS A 618 27.65 -16.51 -37.72
N ILE A 619 26.36 -16.38 -38.06
CA ILE A 619 25.91 -15.85 -39.35
C ILE A 619 26.12 -14.33 -39.37
N ARG A 620 26.51 -13.72 -40.50
CA ARG A 620 26.51 -12.26 -40.67
C ARG A 620 25.48 -11.87 -41.73
N PRO A 621 24.24 -11.53 -41.35
CA PRO A 621 23.21 -11.15 -42.31
C PRO A 621 23.55 -9.83 -43.01
N ARG A 622 23.07 -9.65 -44.24
CA ARG A 622 23.25 -8.41 -45.00
C ARG A 622 22.46 -7.27 -44.32
N PRO A 623 23.03 -6.06 -44.19
CA PRO A 623 22.36 -4.94 -43.56
C PRO A 623 21.15 -4.46 -44.39
N ILE A 624 20.06 -4.11 -43.71
CA ILE A 624 18.82 -3.60 -44.30
C ILE A 624 19.06 -2.21 -44.93
N SER A 625 18.50 -1.94 -46.11
CA SER A 625 18.69 -0.67 -46.83
C SER A 625 17.98 0.52 -46.15
N LYS A 626 18.43 1.75 -46.45
CA LYS A 626 17.85 2.98 -45.86
C LYS A 626 16.38 3.23 -46.23
N LEU A 627 15.94 2.76 -47.41
CA LEU A 627 14.56 2.89 -47.89
C LEU A 627 13.56 2.21 -46.94
N TRP A 628 13.90 1.00 -46.50
CA TRP A 628 13.08 0.24 -45.55
C TRP A 628 12.94 0.92 -44.19
N ASN A 629 13.92 1.74 -43.78
CA ASN A 629 13.81 2.50 -42.52
C ASN A 629 12.70 3.55 -42.57
N TYR A 630 12.55 4.26 -43.70
CA TYR A 630 11.49 5.26 -43.86
C TYR A 630 10.11 4.61 -43.96
N LEU A 631 10.01 3.49 -44.68
CA LEU A 631 8.77 2.69 -44.74
C LEU A 631 8.36 2.17 -43.35
N PHE A 632 9.33 1.73 -42.52
CA PHE A 632 9.05 1.26 -41.17
C PHE A 632 8.54 2.35 -40.23
N ILE A 633 8.98 3.61 -40.41
CA ILE A 633 8.43 4.75 -39.66
C ILE A 633 6.94 4.90 -39.92
N VAL A 634 6.55 4.94 -41.20
CA VAL A 634 5.15 5.08 -41.61
C VAL A 634 4.32 3.90 -41.09
N PHE A 635 4.82 2.67 -41.24
CA PHE A 635 4.14 1.49 -40.72
C PHE A 635 3.97 1.51 -39.20
N THR A 636 4.99 1.95 -38.46
CA THR A 636 4.93 2.04 -36.99
C THR A 636 3.91 3.11 -36.55
N LEU A 637 3.87 4.26 -37.23
CA LEU A 637 2.88 5.31 -36.94
C LEU A 637 1.44 4.85 -37.24
N ILE A 638 1.22 4.16 -38.37
CA ILE A 638 -0.08 3.55 -38.70
C ILE A 638 -0.46 2.52 -37.65
N HIS A 639 0.46 1.63 -37.24
CA HIS A 639 0.21 0.64 -36.20
C HIS A 639 -0.19 1.30 -34.87
N LEU A 640 0.54 2.33 -34.42
CA LEU A 640 0.20 3.07 -33.20
C LEU A 640 -1.18 3.74 -33.30
N GLY A 641 -1.51 4.34 -34.45
CA GLY A 641 -2.82 4.92 -34.71
C GLY A 641 -3.94 3.88 -34.65
N LEU A 642 -3.75 2.72 -35.27
CA LEU A 642 -4.70 1.61 -35.26
C LEU A 642 -4.88 1.04 -33.84
N VAL A 643 -3.78 0.78 -33.12
CA VAL A 643 -3.85 0.26 -31.75
C VAL A 643 -4.54 1.26 -30.83
N GLN A 644 -4.26 2.57 -30.95
CA GLN A 644 -4.96 3.59 -30.18
C GLN A 644 -6.46 3.63 -30.52
N HIS A 645 -6.82 3.59 -31.80
CA HIS A 645 -8.22 3.67 -32.24
C HIS A 645 -9.04 2.45 -31.82
N PHE A 646 -8.53 1.24 -32.06
CA PHE A 646 -9.29 0.01 -31.81
C PHE A 646 -9.25 -0.48 -30.36
N LEU A 647 -8.17 -0.19 -29.61
CA LEU A 647 -7.97 -0.74 -28.27
C LEU A 647 -7.97 0.31 -27.16
N ASN A 648 -8.14 1.59 -27.48
CA ASN A 648 -8.06 2.71 -26.53
C ASN A 648 -6.86 2.54 -25.58
N MET A 649 -5.65 2.49 -26.15
CA MET A 649 -4.42 2.18 -25.41
C MET A 649 -4.26 3.07 -24.19
N THR A 650 -4.58 4.37 -24.31
CA THR A 650 -4.60 5.32 -23.20
C THR A 650 -5.54 4.93 -22.07
N GLY A 651 -6.78 4.54 -22.38
CA GLY A 651 -7.75 4.08 -21.38
C GLY A 651 -7.32 2.77 -20.73
N SER A 652 -6.74 1.86 -21.51
CA SER A 652 -6.20 0.58 -21.01
C SER A 652 -5.03 0.78 -20.06
N ILE A 653 -4.08 1.66 -20.38
CA ILE A 653 -2.98 2.03 -19.47
C ILE A 653 -3.55 2.62 -18.18
N LEU A 654 -4.50 3.55 -18.28
CA LEU A 654 -5.08 4.20 -17.11
C LEU A 654 -5.80 3.19 -16.19
N ALA A 655 -6.63 2.33 -16.76
CA ALA A 655 -7.31 1.25 -16.04
C ALA A 655 -6.32 0.31 -15.35
N SER A 656 -5.18 0.07 -16.00
CA SER A 656 -4.11 -0.80 -15.52
C SER A 656 -3.33 -0.23 -14.34
N PHE A 657 -3.19 1.09 -14.28
CA PHE A 657 -2.57 1.79 -13.15
C PHE A 657 -3.55 2.01 -11.99
N ARG A 658 -4.87 1.87 -12.21
CA ARG A 658 -5.94 2.16 -11.23
C ARG A 658 -6.73 0.93 -10.76
N ASP A 659 -6.44 -0.26 -11.28
CA ASP A 659 -7.14 -1.52 -10.98
C ASP A 659 -8.67 -1.45 -11.11
N THR A 660 -9.16 -0.85 -12.19
CA THR A 660 -10.61 -0.72 -12.40
C THR A 660 -11.26 -1.99 -12.97
N TYR A 661 -10.55 -3.11 -13.06
CA TYR A 661 -11.06 -4.34 -13.68
C TYR A 661 -11.50 -5.37 -12.63
N ARG A 662 -12.80 -5.69 -12.60
CA ARG A 662 -13.39 -6.62 -11.64
C ARG A 662 -13.93 -7.87 -12.35
N PRO A 663 -13.16 -8.97 -12.40
CA PRO A 663 -13.68 -10.21 -12.98
C PRO A 663 -14.74 -10.81 -12.06
N SER A 664 -15.93 -11.07 -12.60
CA SER A 664 -17.11 -11.54 -11.85
C SER A 664 -16.85 -12.81 -11.04
N SER A 665 -16.10 -13.78 -11.58
CA SER A 665 -15.76 -15.03 -10.88
C SER A 665 -14.87 -14.82 -9.65
N PHE A 666 -13.87 -13.94 -9.74
CA PHE A 666 -12.99 -13.64 -8.61
C PHE A 666 -13.75 -12.91 -7.50
N VAL A 667 -14.57 -11.92 -7.89
CA VAL A 667 -15.43 -11.19 -6.95
C VAL A 667 -16.41 -12.15 -6.26
N ALA A 668 -16.96 -13.11 -7.01
CA ALA A 668 -17.85 -14.13 -6.47
C ALA A 668 -17.15 -14.98 -5.40
N ILE A 669 -15.99 -15.59 -5.69
CA ILE A 669 -15.23 -16.39 -4.71
C ILE A 669 -14.97 -15.61 -3.42
N ARG A 670 -14.55 -14.34 -3.54
CA ARG A 670 -14.30 -13.49 -2.37
C ARG A 670 -15.54 -13.24 -1.53
N ARG A 671 -16.71 -13.13 -2.16
CA ARG A 671 -17.99 -12.99 -1.46
C ARG A 671 -18.41 -14.29 -0.82
N ALA A 672 -18.24 -15.42 -1.50
CA ALA A 672 -18.39 -16.73 -0.89
C ALA A 672 -17.58 -16.82 0.42
N ASN A 673 -16.28 -16.49 0.39
CA ASN A 673 -15.43 -16.45 1.59
C ASN A 673 -15.91 -15.47 2.68
N ARG A 674 -16.64 -14.41 2.33
CA ARG A 674 -17.12 -13.44 3.32
C ARG A 674 -18.41 -13.90 3.99
N TYR A 675 -19.30 -14.54 3.25
CA TYR A 675 -20.67 -14.82 3.69
C TYR A 675 -20.93 -16.28 4.06
N LEU A 676 -20.19 -17.23 3.47
CA LEU A 676 -20.44 -18.66 3.65
C LEU A 676 -19.70 -19.29 4.84
N PRO A 677 -18.48 -18.89 5.24
CA PRO A 677 -17.85 -19.50 6.41
C PRO A 677 -18.70 -19.28 7.66
N THR A 678 -19.20 -20.37 8.23
CA THR A 678 -19.89 -20.33 9.52
C THR A 678 -18.86 -19.98 10.59
N ARG A 679 -19.12 -18.91 11.35
CA ARG A 679 -18.39 -18.68 12.61
C ARG A 679 -18.66 -19.87 13.52
N VAL A 680 -17.72 -20.81 13.58
CA VAL A 680 -17.46 -21.80 14.63
C VAL A 680 -18.68 -22.13 15.50
N PHE A 681 -19.67 -22.80 14.92
CA PHE A 681 -20.61 -23.61 15.70
C PHE A 681 -20.32 -25.06 15.33
N GLU A 682 -19.72 -25.81 16.26
CA GLU A 682 -19.22 -27.19 16.05
C GLU A 682 -20.28 -28.19 15.57
N ASN A 683 -21.56 -27.82 15.51
CA ASN A 683 -22.69 -28.72 15.24
C ASN A 683 -23.50 -28.39 13.97
N LYS A 684 -23.07 -27.48 13.09
CA LYS A 684 -23.78 -27.18 11.83
C LYS A 684 -23.06 -27.80 10.61
N PRO A 685 -23.80 -28.39 9.65
CA PRO A 685 -23.20 -28.86 8.40
C PRO A 685 -22.63 -27.68 7.60
N GLN A 686 -21.60 -27.95 6.80
CA GLN A 686 -21.02 -26.92 5.94
C GLN A 686 -22.03 -26.49 4.86
N PRO A 687 -22.17 -25.19 4.59
CA PRO A 687 -23.00 -24.71 3.50
C PRO A 687 -22.49 -25.21 2.14
N ILE A 688 -23.41 -25.45 1.21
CA ILE A 688 -23.11 -25.89 -0.15
C ILE A 688 -23.32 -24.72 -1.11
N LEU A 689 -22.32 -24.43 -1.95
CA LEU A 689 -22.38 -23.43 -3.01
C LEU A 689 -22.42 -24.11 -4.39
N LEU A 690 -23.53 -23.91 -5.10
CA LEU A 690 -23.71 -24.29 -6.50
C LEU A 690 -23.15 -23.18 -7.41
N THR A 691 -22.17 -23.50 -8.25
CA THR A 691 -21.49 -22.51 -9.10
C THR A 691 -20.93 -23.09 -10.40
N THR A 692 -20.81 -22.26 -11.43
CA THR A 692 -20.08 -22.54 -12.68
C THR A 692 -18.58 -22.20 -12.61
N ILE A 693 -18.14 -21.59 -11.50
CA ILE A 693 -16.74 -21.25 -11.29
C ILE A 693 -15.95 -22.54 -11.08
N GLU A 694 -14.84 -22.69 -11.80
CA GLU A 694 -14.06 -23.92 -11.72
C GLU A 694 -13.47 -24.18 -10.31
N PRO A 695 -13.45 -25.44 -9.85
CA PRO A 695 -12.91 -25.80 -8.54
C PRO A 695 -11.48 -25.34 -8.28
N VAL A 696 -10.62 -25.36 -9.31
CA VAL A 696 -9.22 -24.90 -9.21
C VAL A 696 -9.08 -23.45 -8.73
N LEU A 697 -10.09 -22.61 -8.96
CA LEU A 697 -10.08 -21.22 -8.50
C LEU A 697 -10.42 -21.09 -7.03
N PHE A 698 -11.25 -21.98 -6.51
CA PHE A 698 -11.49 -22.08 -5.08
C PHE A 698 -10.32 -22.74 -4.35
N ASP A 699 -9.61 -23.69 -4.98
CA ASP A 699 -8.35 -24.21 -4.43
C ASP A 699 -7.30 -23.09 -4.25
N LEU A 700 -7.30 -22.06 -5.11
CA LEU A 700 -6.36 -20.93 -5.06
C LEU A 700 -6.81 -19.76 -4.17
N TYR A 701 -8.12 -19.47 -4.13
CA TYR A 701 -8.64 -18.25 -3.51
C TYR A 701 -9.76 -18.48 -2.49
N GLY A 702 -10.28 -19.71 -2.38
CA GLY A 702 -11.32 -20.08 -1.44
C GLY A 702 -10.80 -20.19 -0.01
N GLN A 703 -11.73 -20.23 0.94
CA GLN A 703 -11.47 -20.52 2.35
C GLN A 703 -12.17 -21.82 2.75
N ASP A 704 -11.64 -22.47 3.80
CA ASP A 704 -12.33 -23.59 4.43
C ASP A 704 -13.64 -23.14 5.08
N GLY A 705 -14.67 -23.99 5.02
CA GLY A 705 -15.95 -23.74 5.69
C GLY A 705 -17.19 -23.80 4.81
N TYR A 706 -17.06 -24.13 3.52
CA TYR A 706 -18.18 -24.42 2.64
C TYR A 706 -17.78 -25.42 1.54
N GLN A 707 -18.76 -26.16 1.01
CA GLN A 707 -18.58 -27.12 -0.09
C GLN A 707 -18.98 -26.49 -1.42
N ILE A 708 -18.33 -26.90 -2.51
CA ILE A 708 -18.58 -26.35 -3.86
C ILE A 708 -19.03 -27.47 -4.77
N GLN A 709 -20.13 -27.26 -5.49
CA GLN A 709 -20.69 -28.22 -6.43
C GLN A 709 -21.06 -27.53 -7.77
N PRO A 710 -20.99 -28.24 -8.90
CA PRO A 710 -21.40 -27.69 -10.18
C PRO A 710 -22.91 -27.46 -10.26
N ILE A 711 -23.34 -26.47 -11.04
CA ILE A 711 -24.75 -26.27 -11.35
C ILE A 711 -25.17 -27.29 -12.41
N THR A 712 -25.96 -28.30 -12.03
CA THR A 712 -26.51 -29.31 -12.93
C THR A 712 -28.03 -29.42 -12.75
N ALA A 713 -28.74 -29.75 -13.82
CA ALA A 713 -30.19 -30.00 -13.75
C ALA A 713 -30.54 -31.37 -13.13
N GLN A 714 -29.59 -32.32 -13.12
CA GLN A 714 -29.81 -33.69 -12.64
C GLN A 714 -29.90 -33.77 -11.12
N ASP A 715 -29.15 -32.93 -10.40
CA ASP A 715 -29.07 -32.97 -8.93
C ASP A 715 -30.16 -32.14 -8.23
N LEU A 716 -31.06 -31.52 -9.00
CA LEU A 716 -32.05 -30.56 -8.50
C LEU A 716 -32.95 -31.18 -7.42
N GLU A 717 -33.54 -32.34 -7.70
CA GLU A 717 -34.44 -33.03 -6.77
C GLU A 717 -33.69 -33.54 -5.52
N THR A 718 -32.45 -33.99 -5.70
CA THR A 718 -31.56 -34.41 -4.60
C THR A 718 -31.34 -33.27 -3.61
N TYR A 719 -30.99 -32.07 -4.09
CA TYR A 719 -30.80 -30.91 -3.23
C TYR A 719 -32.10 -30.43 -2.58
N ARG A 720 -33.23 -30.57 -3.27
CA ARG A 720 -34.55 -30.23 -2.72
C ARG A 720 -34.89 -31.11 -1.51
N GLN A 721 -34.69 -32.42 -1.65
CA GLN A 721 -34.88 -33.37 -0.55
C GLN A 721 -33.91 -33.11 0.60
N LEU A 722 -32.65 -32.78 0.29
CA LEU A 722 -31.62 -32.49 1.30
C LEU A 722 -32.02 -31.33 2.23
N ILE A 723 -32.42 -30.18 1.68
CA ILE A 723 -32.79 -29.01 2.50
C ILE A 723 -34.17 -29.15 3.15
N ALA A 724 -35.06 -29.98 2.58
CA ALA A 724 -36.36 -30.30 3.20
C ALA A 724 -36.20 -31.23 4.43
N GLN A 725 -35.27 -32.18 4.37
CA GLN A 725 -35.00 -33.13 5.45
C GLN A 725 -34.08 -32.55 6.54
N ASN A 726 -33.16 -31.66 6.17
CA ASN A 726 -32.23 -31.02 7.11
C ASN A 726 -32.36 -29.48 7.07
N PRO A 727 -33.14 -28.87 7.98
CA PRO A 727 -33.32 -27.42 8.04
C PRO A 727 -32.05 -26.62 8.34
N TRP A 728 -31.00 -27.27 8.86
CA TRP A 728 -29.70 -26.64 9.15
C TRP A 728 -28.75 -26.65 7.96
N GLN A 729 -29.06 -27.39 6.89
CA GLN A 729 -28.28 -27.40 5.67
C GLN A 729 -28.57 -26.14 4.85
N GLU A 730 -27.57 -25.26 4.76
CA GLU A 730 -27.67 -24.07 3.92
C GLU A 730 -27.18 -24.38 2.50
N LEU A 731 -27.98 -23.99 1.50
CA LEU A 731 -27.69 -24.17 0.08
C LEU A 731 -27.71 -22.80 -0.61
N PHE A 732 -26.66 -22.53 -1.38
CA PHE A 732 -26.47 -21.26 -2.08
C PHE A 732 -26.20 -21.51 -3.56
N ILE A 733 -26.59 -20.56 -4.40
CA ILE A 733 -26.29 -20.56 -5.84
C ILE A 733 -25.83 -19.16 -6.25
N THR A 734 -24.94 -19.08 -7.24
CA THR A 734 -24.47 -17.80 -7.81
C THR A 734 -24.66 -17.75 -9.32
N ASN A 735 -24.98 -16.56 -9.85
CA ASN A 735 -25.13 -16.35 -11.29
C ASN A 735 -23.81 -15.96 -12.00
N ALA A 736 -22.67 -16.06 -11.32
CA ALA A 736 -21.36 -15.75 -11.89
C ALA A 736 -20.98 -16.71 -13.04
N ASN A 737 -20.84 -16.17 -14.25
CA ASN A 737 -20.57 -16.90 -15.52
C ASN A 737 -21.70 -17.80 -16.05
N VAL A 738 -22.89 -17.79 -15.42
CA VAL A 738 -24.01 -18.63 -15.85
C VAL A 738 -24.46 -18.32 -17.28
N SER A 739 -24.48 -17.05 -17.67
CA SER A 739 -24.93 -16.61 -19.00
C SER A 739 -24.00 -17.01 -20.16
N GLN A 740 -22.82 -17.58 -19.87
CA GLN A 740 -21.85 -17.98 -20.90
C GLN A 740 -22.18 -19.33 -21.54
N GLN A 741 -23.01 -20.15 -20.88
CA GLN A 741 -23.39 -21.49 -21.33
C GLN A 741 -24.90 -21.68 -21.23
N GLN A 742 -25.56 -21.89 -22.36
CA GLN A 742 -27.03 -21.96 -22.41
C GLN A 742 -27.62 -23.07 -21.52
N VAL A 743 -27.03 -24.27 -21.52
CA VAL A 743 -27.47 -25.41 -20.69
C VAL A 743 -27.43 -25.07 -19.20
N VAL A 744 -26.40 -24.35 -18.75
CA VAL A 744 -26.27 -23.98 -17.35
C VAL A 744 -27.19 -22.83 -16.97
N ASN A 745 -27.45 -21.91 -17.90
CA ASN A 745 -28.45 -20.88 -17.73
C ASN A 745 -29.85 -21.48 -17.53
N GLU A 746 -30.22 -22.48 -18.33
CA GLU A 746 -31.49 -23.22 -18.15
C GLU A 746 -31.54 -23.93 -16.79
N ALA A 747 -30.46 -24.58 -16.36
CA ALA A 747 -30.39 -25.21 -15.04
C ALA A 747 -30.54 -24.19 -13.90
N PHE A 748 -29.85 -23.04 -13.98
CA PHE A 748 -29.95 -21.96 -13.00
C PHE A 748 -31.38 -21.42 -12.87
N GLU A 749 -32.05 -21.17 -14.00
CA GLU A 749 -33.45 -20.73 -14.01
C GLU A 749 -34.38 -21.80 -13.43
N ASN A 750 -34.13 -23.09 -13.67
CA ASN A 750 -34.89 -24.18 -13.04
C ASN A 750 -34.75 -24.18 -11.50
N TYR A 751 -33.53 -23.99 -10.97
CA TYR A 751 -33.34 -23.83 -9.52
C TYR A 751 -34.11 -22.62 -8.99
N LYS A 752 -34.02 -21.48 -9.68
CA LYS A 752 -34.73 -20.26 -9.32
C LYS A 752 -36.25 -20.44 -9.30
N GLN A 753 -36.82 -21.20 -10.25
CA GLN A 753 -38.25 -21.46 -10.32
C GLN A 753 -38.73 -22.47 -9.27
N GLN A 754 -37.98 -23.54 -8.99
CA GLN A 754 -38.46 -24.66 -8.17
C GLN A 754 -38.17 -24.52 -6.67
N PHE A 755 -37.23 -23.67 -6.28
CA PHE A 755 -36.90 -23.37 -4.88
C PHE A 755 -37.50 -22.04 -4.45
N GLY A 756 -37.70 -21.89 -3.14
CA GLY A 756 -37.74 -20.55 -2.56
C GLY A 756 -36.35 -19.92 -2.71
N ILE A 757 -36.28 -18.65 -3.07
CA ILE A 757 -35.01 -17.99 -3.33
C ILE A 757 -34.93 -16.68 -2.57
N GLN A 758 -33.78 -16.40 -1.98
CA GLN A 758 -33.52 -15.14 -1.30
C GLN A 758 -32.15 -14.60 -1.70
N LEU A 759 -32.10 -13.34 -2.09
CA LEU A 759 -30.84 -12.66 -2.41
C LEU A 759 -30.11 -12.31 -1.12
N LYS A 760 -28.85 -12.76 -0.99
CA LYS A 760 -28.01 -12.50 0.19
C LYS A 760 -26.97 -11.44 -0.05
N ASP A 761 -26.53 -11.28 -1.29
CA ASP A 761 -25.49 -10.33 -1.63
C ASP A 761 -25.49 -9.97 -3.13
N ILE A 762 -25.16 -8.72 -3.47
CA ILE A 762 -25.20 -8.15 -4.84
C ILE A 762 -23.90 -7.47 -5.28
N ASP A 763 -23.38 -7.78 -6.48
CA ASP A 763 -22.22 -7.09 -7.10
C ASP A 763 -22.18 -7.28 -8.62
N CYS A 764 -21.08 -6.78 -9.23
CA CYS A 764 -20.72 -7.01 -10.62
C CYS A 764 -21.84 -6.58 -11.57
N ARG A 765 -22.56 -5.50 -11.22
CA ARG A 765 -23.78 -5.09 -11.95
C ARG A 765 -24.78 -6.23 -12.10
N GLN A 766 -25.06 -6.94 -11.01
CA GLN A 766 -25.98 -8.09 -10.94
C GLN A 766 -25.49 -9.38 -11.63
N ALA A 767 -24.24 -9.44 -12.09
CA ALA A 767 -23.68 -10.60 -12.78
C ALA A 767 -22.95 -11.61 -11.86
N CYS A 768 -22.92 -11.39 -10.55
CA CYS A 768 -22.26 -12.29 -9.59
C CYS A 768 -22.97 -12.32 -8.22
N ASN A 769 -24.29 -12.21 -8.25
CA ASN A 769 -25.17 -12.27 -7.09
C ASN A 769 -25.10 -13.62 -6.40
N TYR A 770 -25.35 -13.60 -5.08
CA TYR A 770 -25.47 -14.80 -4.25
C TYR A 770 -26.90 -14.95 -3.77
N TYR A 771 -27.47 -16.11 -4.06
CA TYR A 771 -28.82 -16.48 -3.68
C TYR A 771 -28.77 -17.64 -2.69
N GLN A 772 -29.56 -17.57 -1.63
CA GLN A 772 -29.86 -18.74 -0.80
C GLN A 772 -31.08 -19.46 -1.38
N LEU A 773 -30.95 -20.76 -1.54
CA LEU A 773 -32.05 -21.65 -1.91
C LEU A 773 -32.73 -22.16 -0.63
N LEU A 774 -34.04 -22.03 -0.60
CA LEU A 774 -34.91 -22.34 0.53
C LEU A 774 -35.89 -23.45 0.13
N ALA A 775 -36.23 -24.30 1.10
CA ALA A 775 -37.15 -25.42 0.89
C ALA A 775 -38.59 -24.97 0.59
N SER A 776 -38.97 -23.77 1.05
CA SER A 776 -40.27 -23.14 0.84
C SER A 776 -40.10 -21.72 0.32
N GLU A 777 -41.09 -21.21 -0.39
CA GLU A 777 -41.09 -19.84 -0.92
C GLU A 777 -41.10 -18.80 0.20
N VAL A 778 -40.51 -17.64 -0.08
CA VAL A 778 -40.45 -16.54 0.89
C VAL A 778 -41.85 -15.95 1.03
N ILE A 779 -42.47 -16.19 2.18
CA ILE A 779 -43.81 -15.65 2.47
C ILE A 779 -43.71 -14.12 2.65
N ILE A 780 -44.39 -13.38 1.78
CA ILE A 780 -44.50 -11.93 1.89
C ILE A 780 -45.58 -11.58 2.94
N PRO A 781 -45.27 -10.77 3.96
CA PRO A 781 -46.24 -10.40 4.97
C PRO A 781 -47.45 -9.69 4.36
N THR A 782 -48.66 -10.04 4.78
CA THR A 782 -49.90 -9.33 4.37
C THR A 782 -50.29 -8.19 5.30
N GLN A 783 -49.52 -8.01 6.37
CA GLN A 783 -49.69 -6.96 7.36
C GLN A 783 -48.37 -6.20 7.52
N PRO A 784 -48.38 -4.87 7.49
CA PRO A 784 -47.20 -4.08 7.79
C PRO A 784 -46.80 -4.19 9.26
N GLN A 785 -45.52 -4.04 9.55
CA GLN A 785 -45.08 -3.75 10.91
C GLN A 785 -45.38 -2.30 11.22
N THR A 786 -46.28 -2.07 12.16
CA THR A 786 -46.85 -0.76 12.46
C THR A 786 -46.33 -0.23 13.79
N TRP A 787 -46.12 1.08 13.84
CA TRP A 787 -45.62 1.77 15.02
C TRP A 787 -46.67 1.83 16.14
N ASN A 788 -47.95 1.89 15.79
CA ASN A 788 -49.07 1.91 16.75
C ASN A 788 -49.64 0.53 17.07
N HIS A 789 -49.01 -0.56 16.61
CA HIS A 789 -49.44 -1.95 16.77
C HIS A 789 -50.88 -2.24 16.31
N LYS A 790 -51.46 -1.39 15.45
CA LYS A 790 -52.78 -1.63 14.84
C LYS A 790 -52.62 -2.41 13.54
N HIS A 791 -53.62 -3.20 13.19
CA HIS A 791 -53.67 -4.03 11.99
C HIS A 791 -54.68 -3.50 10.97
N LEU A 792 -54.44 -3.75 9.68
CA LEU A 792 -55.35 -3.40 8.59
C LEU A 792 -56.63 -4.26 8.68
N LYS A 793 -57.80 -3.60 8.69
CA LYS A 793 -59.11 -4.25 8.87
C LYS A 793 -59.76 -4.76 7.57
N THR A 794 -59.43 -4.18 6.41
CA THR A 794 -60.07 -4.54 5.13
C THR A 794 -59.03 -4.61 4.02
N ILE A 795 -58.99 -5.73 3.27
CA ILE A 795 -58.12 -5.94 2.11
C ILE A 795 -58.96 -5.64 0.86
N SER A 796 -59.15 -4.36 0.54
CA SER A 796 -59.83 -3.92 -0.69
C SER A 796 -58.80 -3.43 -1.69
N ASN A 797 -59.00 -3.70 -2.99
CA ASN A 797 -58.09 -3.28 -4.08
C ASN A 797 -58.06 -1.76 -4.31
N LYS A 798 -58.82 -0.97 -3.54
CA LYS A 798 -58.77 0.50 -3.51
C LYS A 798 -58.43 0.95 -2.09
N LEU A 799 -57.14 0.93 -1.76
CA LEU A 799 -56.62 1.40 -0.48
C LEU A 799 -56.37 2.91 -0.55
N ASN A 800 -56.98 3.70 0.34
CA ASN A 800 -56.63 5.11 0.51
C ASN A 800 -55.51 5.23 1.55
N PHE A 801 -54.29 5.57 1.14
CA PHE A 801 -53.18 5.74 2.06
C PHE A 801 -52.60 7.15 2.02
N LEU A 802 -52.07 7.59 3.16
CA LEU A 802 -51.50 8.93 3.31
C LEU A 802 -50.01 8.85 3.62
N VAL A 803 -49.19 9.67 2.95
CA VAL A 803 -47.77 9.83 3.28
C VAL A 803 -47.56 11.18 3.95
N VAL A 804 -47.00 11.18 5.15
CA VAL A 804 -46.82 12.37 5.99
C VAL A 804 -45.33 12.67 6.15
N SER A 805 -44.93 13.88 5.78
CA SER A 805 -43.54 14.36 5.89
C SER A 805 -43.14 14.76 7.30
N ASN A 806 -41.85 14.73 7.58
CA ASN A 806 -41.25 15.15 8.85
C ASN A 806 -41.58 16.61 9.21
N GLN A 807 -41.70 17.49 8.22
CA GLN A 807 -42.05 18.89 8.44
C GLN A 807 -43.47 19.02 9.02
N LEU A 808 -44.41 18.19 8.55
CA LEU A 808 -45.78 18.15 9.08
C LEU A 808 -45.80 17.57 10.50
N ILE A 809 -44.97 16.54 10.75
CA ILE A 809 -44.78 15.95 12.09
C ILE A 809 -44.23 17.01 13.05
N ALA A 810 -43.25 17.81 12.62
CA ALA A 810 -42.71 18.92 13.40
C ALA A 810 -43.74 20.04 13.59
N GLU A 811 -44.52 20.40 12.56
CA GLU A 811 -45.53 21.47 12.64
C GLU A 811 -46.63 21.12 13.66
N LEU A 812 -47.08 19.87 13.71
CA LEU A 812 -48.12 19.42 14.64
C LEU A 812 -47.58 18.89 15.98
N GLY A 813 -46.31 18.51 16.06
CA GLY A 813 -45.67 17.90 17.23
C GLY A 813 -44.79 18.82 18.07
N SER A 814 -44.31 19.96 17.54
CA SER A 814 -43.31 20.81 18.22
C SER A 814 -43.87 21.81 19.23
N SER A 815 -45.10 22.30 19.04
CA SER A 815 -45.72 23.32 19.88
C SER A 815 -46.38 22.72 21.13
N LYS A 816 -46.35 23.38 22.29
CA LYS A 816 -47.14 22.95 23.47
C LYS A 816 -48.66 23.07 23.25
N PHE A 817 -49.10 24.07 22.47
CA PHE A 817 -50.49 24.31 22.09
C PHE A 817 -50.60 24.49 20.57
N LEU A 818 -51.67 23.99 19.96
CA LEU A 818 -51.91 24.10 18.51
C LEU A 818 -52.47 25.49 18.18
N THR A 819 -51.90 26.17 17.18
CA THR A 819 -52.48 27.38 16.59
C THR A 819 -53.77 27.05 15.82
N GLN A 820 -54.61 28.05 15.52
CA GLN A 820 -55.83 27.84 14.69
C GLN A 820 -55.50 27.17 13.36
N LYS A 821 -54.41 27.58 12.70
CA LYS A 821 -53.93 26.96 11.45
C LYS A 821 -53.57 25.48 11.65
N GLN A 822 -52.89 25.14 12.74
CA GLN A 822 -52.54 23.75 13.07
C GLN A 822 -53.75 22.90 13.48
N GLN A 823 -54.76 23.51 14.11
CA GLN A 823 -56.03 22.84 14.41
C GLN A 823 -56.81 22.52 13.13
N GLN A 824 -56.85 23.45 12.18
CA GLN A 824 -57.47 23.23 10.88
C GLN A 824 -56.76 22.11 10.12
N LEU A 825 -55.42 22.17 10.04
CA LEU A 825 -54.60 21.11 9.44
C LEU A 825 -54.82 19.73 10.08
N LYS A 826 -54.95 19.68 11.42
CA LYS A 826 -55.31 18.46 12.13
C LYS A 826 -56.69 17.93 11.71
N GLN A 827 -57.69 18.79 11.56
CA GLN A 827 -59.02 18.38 11.12
C GLN A 827 -59.03 17.93 9.66
N ASP A 828 -58.28 18.60 8.79
CA ASP A 828 -58.15 18.21 7.39
C ASP A 828 -57.55 16.80 7.25
N LEU A 829 -56.53 16.47 8.04
CA LEU A 829 -55.96 15.11 8.11
C LEU A 829 -56.99 14.08 8.57
N ILE A 830 -57.79 14.40 9.60
CA ILE A 830 -58.83 13.50 10.14
C ILE A 830 -59.94 13.27 9.13
N ASN A 831 -60.35 14.32 8.40
CA ASN A 831 -61.41 14.26 7.39
C ASN A 831 -61.05 13.38 6.17
N GLN A 832 -59.75 13.15 5.91
CA GLN A 832 -59.31 12.29 4.80
C GLN A 832 -59.57 10.79 5.01
N GLN A 833 -59.80 10.35 6.26
CA GLN A 833 -60.08 8.94 6.61
C GLN A 833 -59.21 7.90 5.86
N PRO A 834 -57.87 7.96 5.98
CA PRO A 834 -56.99 7.00 5.33
C PRO A 834 -57.10 5.60 5.97
N ASP A 835 -56.97 4.57 5.14
CA ASP A 835 -56.86 3.15 5.50
C ASP A 835 -55.45 2.77 5.98
N LEU A 836 -54.43 3.55 5.59
CA LEU A 836 -53.04 3.35 5.98
C LEU A 836 -52.28 4.69 6.01
N ILE A 837 -51.40 4.90 7.00
CA ILE A 837 -50.58 6.12 7.08
C ILE A 837 -49.10 5.74 7.11
N PHE A 838 -48.30 6.39 6.27
CA PHE A 838 -46.84 6.32 6.28
C PHE A 838 -46.26 7.60 6.85
N LEU A 839 -45.36 7.49 7.81
CA LEU A 839 -44.60 8.61 8.37
C LEU A 839 -43.17 8.54 7.84
N VAL A 840 -42.75 9.55 7.06
CA VAL A 840 -41.43 9.61 6.44
C VAL A 840 -40.62 10.81 6.95
N GLY A 841 -39.34 10.62 7.26
CA GLY A 841 -38.50 11.65 7.89
C GLY A 841 -37.12 11.17 8.36
N ASP A 842 -36.29 12.10 8.84
CA ASP A 842 -34.90 11.84 9.30
C ASP A 842 -34.75 12.21 10.78
N ALA A 843 -34.82 11.23 11.69
CA ALA A 843 -34.84 11.48 13.14
C ALA A 843 -33.44 11.66 13.78
N SER A 844 -32.45 12.12 13.01
CA SER A 844 -31.07 12.31 13.48
C SER A 844 -30.92 13.30 14.65
N GLN A 845 -31.98 14.06 14.99
CA GLN A 845 -32.04 14.91 16.19
C GLN A 845 -33.07 14.40 17.22
N ASN A 846 -32.64 14.23 18.49
CA ASN A 846 -33.48 13.86 19.65
C ASN A 846 -34.81 14.65 19.80
N ARG A 847 -34.94 15.83 19.17
CA ARG A 847 -36.16 16.64 19.17
C ARG A 847 -37.30 16.01 18.38
N GLU A 848 -36.99 15.34 17.27
CA GLU A 848 -38.01 14.84 16.34
C GLU A 848 -38.70 13.57 16.82
N ILE A 849 -38.00 12.72 17.57
CA ILE A 849 -38.59 11.57 18.28
C ILE A 849 -39.69 12.02 19.26
N ASN A 850 -39.43 13.11 19.99
CA ASN A 850 -40.41 13.68 20.92
C ASN A 850 -41.61 14.27 20.17
N TRP A 851 -41.37 14.95 19.04
CA TRP A 851 -42.44 15.49 18.20
C TRP A 851 -43.28 14.40 17.54
N GLY A 852 -42.68 13.32 17.06
CA GLY A 852 -43.42 12.17 16.53
C GLY A 852 -44.33 11.52 17.57
N THR A 853 -43.85 11.36 18.80
CA THR A 853 -44.67 10.82 19.91
C THR A 853 -45.82 11.75 20.26
N LEU A 854 -45.59 13.07 20.32
CA LEU A 854 -46.62 14.08 20.56
C LEU A 854 -47.62 14.21 19.41
N PHE A 855 -47.14 14.11 18.17
CA PHE A 855 -47.93 14.04 16.94
C PHE A 855 -48.92 12.87 17.02
N LEU A 856 -48.44 11.68 17.39
CA LEU A 856 -49.29 10.51 17.61
C LEU A 856 -50.26 10.67 18.78
N GLN A 857 -49.86 11.27 19.90
CA GLN A 857 -50.82 11.51 21.01
C GLN A 857 -51.95 12.45 20.58
N ARG A 858 -51.66 13.42 19.70
CA ARG A 858 -52.63 14.41 19.21
C ARG A 858 -53.59 13.86 18.15
N LEU A 859 -53.15 12.91 17.34
CA LEU A 859 -53.92 12.31 16.24
C LEU A 859 -54.48 10.92 16.61
N GLY A 860 -53.77 10.16 17.42
CA GLY A 860 -53.98 8.73 17.68
C GLY A 860 -55.24 8.38 18.46
N ALA A 861 -55.82 9.32 19.21
CA ALA A 861 -57.15 9.13 19.81
C ALA A 861 -58.27 9.13 18.74
N SER A 862 -58.02 9.72 17.57
CA SER A 862 -59.00 9.91 16.48
C SER A 862 -58.79 8.95 15.31
N PHE A 863 -57.60 8.38 15.10
CA PHE A 863 -57.33 7.41 14.03
C PHE A 863 -57.33 5.95 14.51
N GLN A 864 -58.21 5.13 13.94
CA GLN A 864 -58.18 3.67 14.07
C GLN A 864 -57.25 2.99 13.04
N THR A 865 -56.52 3.80 12.27
CA THR A 865 -55.69 3.42 11.13
C THR A 865 -54.29 2.93 11.53
N PRO A 866 -53.74 1.90 10.87
CA PRO A 866 -52.34 1.47 11.05
C PRO A 866 -51.34 2.52 10.57
N ILE A 867 -50.27 2.71 11.33
CA ILE A 867 -49.23 3.71 11.04
C ILE A 867 -47.88 3.00 10.82
N VAL A 868 -47.32 3.17 9.63
CA VAL A 868 -46.01 2.63 9.23
C VAL A 868 -44.97 3.73 9.36
N SER A 869 -43.95 3.51 10.17
CA SER A 869 -42.85 4.47 10.35
C SER A 869 -41.70 4.13 9.40
N VAL A 870 -41.19 5.15 8.71
CA VAL A 870 -40.02 5.13 7.83
C VAL A 870 -38.95 6.09 8.36
N LEU A 871 -38.95 6.35 9.68
CA LEU A 871 -38.00 7.25 10.36
C LEU A 871 -36.70 6.53 10.70
N SER A 872 -35.55 7.17 10.47
CA SER A 872 -34.24 6.59 10.77
C SER A 872 -33.89 6.57 12.28
N ASN A 873 -33.66 5.35 12.79
CA ASN A 873 -32.85 4.91 13.95
C ASN A 873 -33.16 5.22 15.45
N TYR A 874 -32.85 4.14 16.20
CA TYR A 874 -32.57 3.85 17.62
C TYR A 874 -32.77 4.92 18.72
N ASN A 875 -33.57 4.57 19.74
CA ASN A 875 -33.68 5.29 21.00
C ASN A 875 -32.63 4.79 22.03
N PRO A 876 -31.56 5.56 22.34
CA PRO A 876 -30.51 5.13 23.27
C PRO A 876 -30.97 5.07 24.74
N GLN A 877 -32.07 5.72 25.12
CA GLN A 877 -32.59 5.69 26.49
C GLN A 877 -33.50 4.48 26.77
N LYS A 878 -34.12 3.89 25.73
CA LYS A 878 -35.08 2.79 25.87
C LYS A 878 -34.64 1.49 25.20
N ASN A 879 -33.53 1.50 24.44
CA ASN A 879 -33.02 0.33 23.73
C ASN A 879 -34.06 -0.27 22.76
N THR A 880 -34.90 0.58 22.14
CA THR A 880 -35.99 0.19 21.23
C THR A 880 -35.85 0.85 19.85
N ILE A 881 -36.21 0.11 18.80
CA ILE A 881 -36.23 0.56 17.40
C ILE A 881 -37.66 1.02 17.06
N PHE A 882 -37.82 2.13 16.31
CA PHE A 882 -39.13 2.69 15.92
C PHE A 882 -39.88 1.89 14.82
N GLY A 883 -39.33 0.74 14.39
CA GLY A 883 -39.79 -0.10 13.28
C GLY A 883 -38.59 -0.69 12.51
N PRO A 884 -38.81 -1.60 11.55
CA PRO A 884 -37.74 -2.09 10.70
C PRO A 884 -37.21 -0.97 9.79
N GLN A 885 -35.89 -0.93 9.52
CA GLN A 885 -35.26 0.09 8.65
C GLN A 885 -35.81 0.07 7.22
N PHE A 886 -36.15 -1.12 6.74
CA PHE A 886 -36.83 -1.35 5.48
C PHE A 886 -37.80 -2.52 5.68
N GLN A 887 -38.98 -2.45 5.07
CA GLN A 887 -39.96 -3.54 5.09
C GLN A 887 -40.77 -3.58 3.79
N ARG A 888 -41.24 -4.78 3.45
CA ARG A 888 -42.18 -5.05 2.36
C ARG A 888 -43.41 -5.79 2.87
N PHE A 889 -44.56 -5.49 2.32
CA PHE A 889 -45.81 -6.22 2.59
C PHE A 889 -46.77 -6.14 1.39
N ALA A 890 -47.67 -7.11 1.31
CA ALA A 890 -48.60 -7.33 0.22
C ALA A 890 -50.06 -7.07 0.63
N LEU A 891 -50.79 -6.31 -0.17
CA LEU A 891 -52.22 -6.05 -0.02
C LEU A 891 -52.93 -6.30 -1.36
N GLY A 892 -53.44 -7.52 -1.54
CA GLY A 892 -54.06 -7.95 -2.80
C GLY A 892 -53.05 -7.96 -3.94
N ASP A 893 -53.36 -7.28 -5.04
CA ASP A 893 -52.47 -7.12 -6.20
C ASP A 893 -51.46 -5.96 -6.05
N THR A 894 -51.42 -5.31 -4.88
CA THR A 894 -50.57 -4.14 -4.61
C THR A 894 -49.58 -4.42 -3.49
N TRP A 895 -48.29 -4.15 -3.73
CA TRP A 895 -47.23 -4.24 -2.73
C TRP A 895 -46.75 -2.87 -2.29
N PHE A 896 -46.21 -2.81 -1.08
CA PHE A 896 -45.59 -1.62 -0.51
C PHE A 896 -44.19 -1.97 -0.01
N ALA A 897 -43.21 -1.12 -0.35
CA ALA A 897 -41.84 -1.20 0.12
C ALA A 897 -41.42 0.15 0.71
N THR A 898 -40.96 0.14 1.96
CA THR A 898 -40.50 1.35 2.67
C THR A 898 -38.97 1.35 2.79
N LEU A 899 -38.35 2.52 2.62
CA LEU A 899 -36.91 2.69 2.46
C LEU A 899 -36.34 3.72 3.44
N ASP A 900 -35.14 3.47 3.96
CA ASP A 900 -34.46 4.32 4.94
C ASP A 900 -33.97 5.65 4.33
N THR A 901 -33.91 6.67 5.17
CA THR A 901 -33.65 8.08 4.84
C THR A 901 -32.28 8.57 5.33
N ALA A 902 -31.67 7.91 6.32
CA ALA A 902 -30.40 8.34 6.93
C ALA A 902 -29.15 8.13 6.06
N SER A 903 -29.27 7.32 5.02
CA SER A 903 -28.13 6.93 4.20
C SER A 903 -28.07 7.77 2.93
N HIS A 904 -27.63 9.03 3.10
CA HIS A 904 -27.35 9.92 1.99
C HIS A 904 -26.39 9.21 1.00
N HIS A 905 -26.93 8.83 -0.15
CA HIS A 905 -26.25 8.29 -1.32
C HIS A 905 -25.81 6.81 -1.31
N THR A 906 -25.49 6.14 -0.19
CA THR A 906 -25.16 4.69 -0.24
C THR A 906 -25.63 3.86 0.95
N ASN A 907 -26.41 2.82 0.68
CA ASN A 907 -26.78 1.79 1.65
C ASN A 907 -26.82 0.39 1.02
N PRO A 908 -25.75 -0.41 1.19
CA PRO A 908 -25.69 -1.76 0.62
C PRO A 908 -26.85 -2.67 1.07
N ALA A 909 -27.33 -2.52 2.31
CA ALA A 909 -28.44 -3.33 2.82
C ALA A 909 -29.78 -2.96 2.17
N GLN A 910 -30.04 -1.66 1.98
CA GLN A 910 -31.21 -1.19 1.25
C GLN A 910 -31.17 -1.60 -0.23
N ASN A 911 -30.00 -1.48 -0.88
CA ASN A 911 -29.84 -1.90 -2.27
C ASN A 911 -30.12 -3.40 -2.40
N LEU A 912 -29.59 -4.22 -1.50
CA LEU A 912 -29.88 -5.65 -1.43
C LEU A 912 -31.38 -5.92 -1.25
N PHE A 913 -32.04 -5.23 -0.32
CA PHE A 913 -33.48 -5.33 -0.08
C PHE A 913 -34.32 -4.99 -1.32
N LEU A 914 -33.94 -3.94 -2.06
CA LEU A 914 -34.61 -3.53 -3.29
C LEU A 914 -34.52 -4.59 -4.39
N TYR A 915 -33.31 -5.10 -4.65
CA TYR A 915 -33.15 -6.17 -5.65
C TYR A 915 -33.78 -7.49 -5.21
N ASP A 916 -33.73 -7.84 -3.91
CA ASP A 916 -34.45 -9.02 -3.39
C ASP A 916 -35.96 -8.85 -3.57
N THR A 917 -36.51 -7.64 -3.41
CA THR A 917 -37.94 -7.37 -3.63
C THR A 917 -38.33 -7.58 -5.10
N LEU A 918 -37.50 -7.13 -6.05
CA LEU A 918 -37.73 -7.40 -7.48
C LEU A 918 -37.61 -8.90 -7.81
N LEU A 919 -36.67 -9.60 -7.19
CA LEU A 919 -36.54 -11.05 -7.30
C LEU A 919 -37.80 -11.77 -6.82
N GLN A 920 -38.39 -11.35 -5.70
CA GLN A 920 -39.64 -11.94 -5.20
C GLN A 920 -40.83 -11.66 -6.14
N LEU A 921 -40.89 -10.50 -6.81
CA LEU A 921 -41.97 -10.21 -7.78
C LEU A 921 -42.03 -11.24 -8.91
N GLU A 922 -40.90 -11.85 -9.28
CA GLU A 922 -40.91 -12.90 -10.32
C GLU A 922 -41.71 -14.14 -9.90
N LYS A 923 -41.83 -14.38 -8.60
CA LYS A 923 -42.61 -15.49 -8.02
C LYS A 923 -44.08 -15.15 -7.80
N HIS A 924 -44.42 -13.87 -7.89
CA HIS A 924 -45.75 -13.33 -7.56
C HIS A 924 -46.38 -12.60 -8.75
N PRO A 925 -46.77 -13.33 -9.83
CA PRO A 925 -47.33 -12.72 -11.04
C PRO A 925 -48.69 -12.05 -10.83
N GLU A 926 -49.36 -12.30 -9.71
CA GLU A 926 -50.60 -11.65 -9.30
C GLU A 926 -50.44 -10.16 -8.96
N VAL A 927 -49.20 -9.72 -8.68
CA VAL A 927 -48.90 -8.33 -8.31
C VAL A 927 -48.92 -7.44 -9.53
N LYS A 928 -49.75 -6.40 -9.50
CA LYS A 928 -49.90 -5.41 -10.57
C LYS A 928 -49.27 -4.07 -10.23
N ARG A 929 -49.09 -3.74 -8.95
CA ARG A 929 -48.56 -2.44 -8.52
C ARG A 929 -47.62 -2.57 -7.33
N LEU A 930 -46.52 -1.80 -7.35
CA LEU A 930 -45.58 -1.69 -6.22
C LEU A 930 -45.31 -0.21 -5.89
N TYR A 931 -45.58 0.18 -4.65
CA TYR A 931 -45.27 1.51 -4.13
C TYR A 931 -43.94 1.49 -3.35
N PHE A 932 -42.99 2.31 -3.79
CA PHE A 932 -41.79 2.63 -3.02
C PHE A 932 -42.02 3.92 -2.24
N ILE A 933 -41.90 3.85 -0.91
CA ILE A 933 -42.15 4.96 -0.01
C ILE A 933 -40.87 5.34 0.69
N SER A 934 -40.44 6.58 0.48
CA SER A 934 -39.24 7.16 1.06
C SER A 934 -39.45 8.65 1.30
N GLN A 935 -38.60 9.28 2.13
CA GLN A 935 -38.68 10.72 2.37
C GLN A 935 -38.29 11.53 1.14
N ASN A 936 -37.19 11.17 0.48
CA ASN A 936 -36.64 11.89 -0.67
C ASN A 936 -36.15 10.92 -1.75
N ASP A 937 -35.78 11.47 -2.89
CA ASP A 937 -35.29 10.75 -4.06
C ASP A 937 -33.75 10.67 -4.13
N GLN A 938 -33.01 11.11 -3.10
CA GLN A 938 -31.55 11.23 -3.16
C GLN A 938 -30.83 9.90 -3.43
N TRP A 939 -31.42 8.78 -3.00
CA TRP A 939 -30.92 7.44 -3.27
C TRP A 939 -31.14 6.99 -4.74
N LEU A 940 -31.97 7.70 -5.51
CA LEU A 940 -32.16 7.57 -6.96
C LEU A 940 -31.44 8.65 -7.78
N GLN A 941 -30.68 9.55 -7.14
CA GLN A 941 -29.94 10.60 -7.84
C GLN A 941 -28.48 10.17 -8.13
N PRO A 942 -27.86 10.72 -9.20
CA PRO A 942 -26.47 10.39 -9.54
C PRO A 942 -25.49 10.91 -8.46
N HIS A 943 -24.71 10.02 -7.88
CA HIS A 943 -23.66 10.34 -6.89
C HIS A 943 -22.44 9.43 -7.12
N PRO A 944 -21.19 9.89 -6.86
CA PRO A 944 -19.99 9.05 -6.99
C PRO A 944 -20.07 7.73 -6.23
N ASP A 945 -20.67 7.76 -5.04
CA ASP A 945 -20.81 6.57 -4.19
C ASP A 945 -21.92 5.61 -4.68
N ASN A 946 -22.90 6.09 -5.47
CA ASN A 946 -24.06 5.31 -5.94
C ASN A 946 -24.10 5.06 -7.45
N TYR A 947 -23.02 5.38 -8.17
CA TYR A 947 -23.02 5.52 -9.62
C TYR A 947 -23.60 4.30 -10.36
N TYR A 948 -23.18 3.09 -9.99
CA TYR A 948 -23.64 1.86 -10.67
C TYR A 948 -25.09 1.50 -10.35
N PHE A 949 -25.51 1.68 -9.10
CA PHE A 949 -26.90 1.43 -8.71
C PHE A 949 -27.85 2.38 -9.45
N PHE A 950 -27.50 3.66 -9.54
CA PHE A 950 -28.23 4.66 -10.31
C PHE A 950 -28.38 4.28 -11.79
N GLU A 951 -27.30 3.78 -12.42
CA GLU A 951 -27.36 3.34 -13.83
C GLU A 951 -28.20 2.08 -14.04
N ASP A 952 -28.16 1.13 -13.11
CA ASP A 952 -28.63 -0.24 -13.34
C ASP A 952 -30.00 -0.54 -12.74
N PHE A 953 -30.35 0.04 -11.59
CA PHE A 953 -31.65 -0.19 -10.95
C PHE A 953 -32.85 0.18 -11.84
N PRO A 954 -32.86 1.33 -12.56
CA PRO A 954 -33.95 1.64 -13.50
C PRO A 954 -34.07 0.65 -14.67
N LYS A 955 -32.97 0.00 -15.07
CA LYS A 955 -32.99 -1.02 -16.14
C LYS A 955 -33.61 -2.32 -15.64
N GLU A 956 -33.37 -2.69 -14.38
CA GLU A 956 -33.98 -3.86 -13.75
C GLU A 956 -35.50 -3.70 -13.62
N LEU A 957 -35.99 -2.52 -13.21
CA LEU A 957 -37.44 -2.25 -13.17
C LEU A 957 -38.13 -2.48 -14.52
N LYS A 958 -37.47 -2.14 -15.64
CA LYS A 958 -38.01 -2.35 -16.99
C LYS A 958 -38.21 -3.82 -17.34
N LYS A 959 -37.52 -4.76 -16.70
CA LYS A 959 -37.73 -6.20 -16.92
C LYS A 959 -39.10 -6.66 -16.43
N HIS A 960 -39.71 -5.94 -15.49
CA HIS A 960 -41.01 -6.22 -14.91
C HIS A 960 -42.10 -5.31 -15.50
N ALA A 961 -42.19 -5.24 -16.84
CA ALA A 961 -43.10 -4.33 -17.55
C ALA A 961 -44.60 -4.53 -17.23
N LYS A 962 -44.98 -5.65 -16.60
CA LYS A 962 -46.35 -5.96 -16.18
C LYS A 962 -46.72 -5.34 -14.82
N VAL A 963 -45.76 -4.78 -14.09
CA VAL A 963 -45.94 -4.17 -12.76
C VAL A 963 -45.82 -2.65 -12.87
N GLU A 964 -46.81 -1.93 -12.35
CA GLU A 964 -46.78 -0.48 -12.24
C GLU A 964 -45.96 -0.07 -11.00
N PHE A 965 -44.76 0.49 -11.21
CA PHE A 965 -43.93 1.03 -10.13
C PHE A 965 -44.28 2.49 -9.83
N LYS A 966 -44.58 2.80 -8.58
CA LYS A 966 -44.88 4.15 -8.10
C LYS A 966 -43.90 4.55 -7.00
N PHE A 967 -43.21 5.66 -7.20
CA PHE A 967 -42.34 6.24 -6.18
C PHE A 967 -43.09 7.38 -5.50
N VAL A 968 -43.24 7.29 -4.18
CA VAL A 968 -43.92 8.30 -3.37
C VAL A 968 -42.89 8.92 -2.43
N PHE A 969 -42.55 10.18 -2.73
CA PHE A 969 -41.66 11.00 -1.90
C PHE A 969 -42.49 12.07 -1.20
N ALA A 970 -42.06 12.45 0.00
CA ALA A 970 -42.70 13.54 0.73
C ALA A 970 -41.74 14.75 0.76
N GLU A 971 -41.72 15.50 -0.35
CA GLU A 971 -41.04 16.80 -0.38
C GLU A 971 -41.85 17.86 0.39
N SER A 972 -41.13 18.90 0.81
CA SER A 972 -41.60 19.96 1.71
C SER A 972 -43.06 20.37 1.48
N SER A 973 -43.86 20.27 2.55
CA SER A 973 -45.19 20.86 2.77
C SER A 973 -46.44 20.29 2.08
N PHE A 974 -46.40 19.17 1.34
CA PHE A 974 -47.63 18.60 0.75
C PHE A 974 -48.05 17.23 1.29
N LEU A 975 -49.37 17.06 1.43
CA LEU A 975 -50.05 15.77 1.49
C LEU A 975 -50.07 15.22 0.07
N THR A 976 -49.48 14.06 -0.17
CA THR A 976 -49.61 13.34 -1.44
C THR A 976 -50.77 12.34 -1.30
N PRO A 977 -51.98 12.64 -1.80
CA PRO A 977 -52.98 11.61 -2.03
C PRO A 977 -52.52 10.69 -3.19
N PRO A 978 -52.93 9.42 -3.19
CA PRO A 978 -52.48 8.40 -4.15
C PRO A 978 -52.86 8.68 -5.61
#